data_AF-I6APZ8-F1
#
_entry.id   AF-I6APZ8-F1
#
_cell.length_a   1.000
_cell.length_b   1.000
_cell.length_c   1.000
_cell.angle_alpha   90.00
_cell.angle_beta   90.00
_cell.angle_gamma   90.00
#
_symmetry.space_group_name_H-M   'P 1'
#
loop_
_entity.id
_entity.type
_entity.pdbx_description
1 polymer ?
#
loop_
_entity_poly.entity_id
_entity_poly.type
_entity_poly.pdbx_seq_one_letter_code
_entity_poly.pdbx_strand_id
1 'polypeptide(L)'
;MMPLRFIRLCLRPDALTASVALCLCVALMPVHIRAAGNAPPPLQAESELPLSWVAWNTNEIKSIVTIPADPKRSTRGLFDGKPDTSTRFNKLEDGGVTIRFKQPRDIQRLAFVQNSRANWAAPRQLTIILNGDATAPLNVELKNVREKIQAVSLNRNVHSLEIHVASIWRGSGKNADLGGFCDIGEAIITPAEWSLLETPLQSHQTTLRVSITAPVRTQGKLTAMIDRRIIYDYPALDLQAGTHDYTLDLAKLTESQPYDLPPRPQNLGTLAVISTDPDVALEIKSVTPLQAALPESKWAPLPPIHFPTRQIDGETYREGISYNTAGRFANTAYNGLLTELVAATWFRAYTGNERQRTRRQDFDFYADGQTADATGRAGGEWKARARETYEDSKKIEVNWTTMKMDMGVEKDTLHYTYGILVPGFLVDSPRPLNLSSRGGGNLPVRSGAPDEDEDRFQTLSSASGSGKISRIGPSAILTSRGLLNKPQDIRNLQEPWFVGIWGIGGQKPSPTFFGDKAVAVLFTSDARGPVQWTASGLRLPPGRWGVSTAFHGLLNDNWDAALLADRARLLARFLRTYPVDCREYYKVEDDTVRIFNEFTYERWGRPDWQAPDYAPIPPIYSWGRDSRGWSGIPNGVSGKNAVREVKTQIGPWRWQNGNTLTYELPRFAAPHAAFPRRTEFSGTIEAVEAGIHAVATAEPHTYYNNHPWKAPYFKRWSHGLLGGGFLSEQARNELLGIARPLVVRMYEPSSWIPRRERFTGEPYYVRGWRDRTALPAMFGDPNSNVGQAAYSTYLYAKYSGDWALIEKLWPRIMDTLRIFEVLNDWAIPQTTSREATKYGSIDMDTIAYAGVAAMERMAEVLGKTDDFERIAYLRAKLAASTALRFNFARYLDPEKKSPRLYGAGFAEDGPCIEVAKSNSASGLDHIAMCLSWTGEMPEMFGFYFNALGADFMRDFQAVFMDTYFSDWREMPTNPSRTATHIAARSYLPDWPAAKIQEDITIWLKHIKRTAPKYDAGGMIGAWSGHDTGVSLINWEPARFVSSDWIQNERRLVVDLVNDKPFVLEFAAPRRVDSVLLDDTPLPASALDKTPALNAANPAALHYRLQLPRGGKITITFHP
;
A
#
# COMPACT_ATOMS: atom_id res chain seq x y z
N MET A 1 -77.44 16.46 -36.75
CA MET A 1 -77.79 17.77 -37.36
C MET A 1 -76.73 18.14 -38.41
N MET A 2 -77.03 19.06 -39.33
CA MET A 2 -76.30 19.37 -40.59
C MET A 2 -75.76 20.82 -40.59
N PRO A 3 -75.01 21.34 -41.61
CA PRO A 3 -74.21 20.74 -42.71
C PRO A 3 -72.73 21.27 -42.63
N LEU A 4 -71.88 21.68 -43.60
CA LEU A 4 -71.72 21.66 -45.09
C LEU A 4 -70.18 21.87 -45.36
N ARG A 5 -69.36 20.99 -45.99
CA ARG A 5 -69.12 20.65 -47.43
C ARG A 5 -68.30 21.64 -48.30
N PHE A 6 -67.25 21.12 -48.99
CA PHE A 6 -66.79 21.45 -50.39
C PHE A 6 -65.93 22.76 -50.66
N ILE A 7 -65.03 22.90 -51.68
CA ILE A 7 -64.44 22.01 -52.75
C ILE A 7 -63.18 22.59 -53.50
N ARG A 8 -62.29 21.72 -54.06
CA ARG A 8 -61.33 21.84 -55.24
C ARG A 8 -60.29 23.01 -55.34
N LEU A 9 -59.42 23.14 -56.38
CA LEU A 9 -58.36 22.28 -57.04
C LEU A 9 -57.81 23.01 -58.32
N CYS A 10 -56.63 22.63 -58.85
CA CYS A 10 -56.05 22.99 -60.19
C CYS A 10 -55.45 24.43 -60.36
N LEU A 11 -54.51 24.76 -61.27
CA LEU A 11 -53.62 23.99 -62.19
C LEU A 11 -52.33 24.79 -62.64
N ARG A 12 -51.50 24.13 -63.47
CA ARG A 12 -50.18 24.41 -64.13
C ARG A 12 -50.27 25.33 -65.41
N PRO A 13 -49.24 25.55 -66.29
CA PRO A 13 -47.75 25.33 -66.30
C PRO A 13 -46.86 26.40 -67.07
N ASP A 14 -45.57 26.09 -67.36
CA ASP A 14 -44.71 26.40 -68.57
C ASP A 14 -44.28 27.85 -68.96
N ALA A 15 -43.19 28.15 -69.72
CA ALA A 15 -41.90 27.47 -70.07
C ALA A 15 -40.90 28.40 -70.88
N LEU A 16 -39.70 27.87 -71.25
CA LEU A 16 -38.80 28.21 -72.40
C LEU A 16 -37.68 29.32 -72.40
N THR A 17 -36.41 28.88 -72.39
CA THR A 17 -35.25 29.14 -73.30
C THR A 17 -34.57 30.51 -73.60
N ALA A 18 -33.22 30.44 -73.71
CA ALA A 18 -32.31 31.00 -74.76
C ALA A 18 -31.26 32.12 -74.45
N SER A 19 -30.01 31.67 -74.40
CA SER A 19 -28.66 32.26 -74.65
C SER A 19 -28.46 33.61 -75.40
N VAL A 20 -27.42 34.39 -75.03
CA VAL A 20 -26.17 34.68 -75.82
C VAL A 20 -25.24 35.73 -75.16
N ALA A 21 -23.94 35.61 -75.47
CA ALA A 21 -22.68 36.22 -74.99
C ALA A 21 -22.48 37.76 -74.77
N LEU A 22 -21.52 38.04 -73.87
CA LEU A 22 -20.37 39.01 -73.94
C LEU A 22 -20.45 40.45 -73.38
N CYS A 23 -19.28 40.85 -72.82
CA CYS A 23 -18.71 42.20 -72.59
C CYS A 23 -19.04 43.03 -71.33
N LEU A 24 -18.03 43.82 -70.94
CA LEU A 24 -17.94 44.75 -69.79
C LEU A 24 -18.93 45.93 -69.97
N CYS A 25 -19.44 46.61 -68.93
CA CYS A 25 -18.67 47.41 -67.96
C CYS A 25 -19.49 47.86 -66.73
N VAL A 26 -18.80 47.96 -65.58
CA VAL A 26 -18.83 49.01 -64.53
C VAL A 26 -20.17 49.65 -64.06
N ALA A 27 -20.32 49.66 -62.72
CA ALA A 27 -21.12 50.54 -61.85
C ALA A 27 -22.51 50.07 -61.34
N LEU A 28 -22.83 50.60 -60.15
CA LEU A 28 -24.08 50.55 -59.38
C LEU A 28 -24.53 49.18 -58.85
N MET A 29 -24.52 49.05 -57.52
CA MET A 29 -25.12 47.93 -56.79
C MET A 29 -26.66 47.99 -56.85
N PRO A 30 -27.34 46.89 -57.19
CA PRO A 30 -28.69 46.62 -56.74
C PRO A 30 -28.63 45.79 -55.45
N VAL A 31 -29.36 46.19 -54.41
CA VAL A 31 -29.59 45.31 -53.25
C VAL A 31 -30.33 44.05 -53.73
N HIS A 32 -29.81 42.87 -53.42
CA HIS A 32 -30.52 41.61 -53.65
C HIS A 32 -30.92 40.99 -52.32
N ILE A 33 -32.23 41.09 -52.04
CA ILE A 33 -32.89 40.43 -50.93
C ILE A 33 -32.71 38.92 -51.13
N ARG A 34 -31.90 38.27 -50.29
CA ARG A 34 -31.88 36.81 -50.24
C ARG A 34 -33.23 36.33 -49.69
N ALA A 35 -33.91 35.50 -50.47
CA ALA A 35 -35.08 34.77 -49.98
C ALA A 35 -34.71 33.95 -48.74
N ALA A 36 -35.65 33.81 -47.81
CA ALA A 36 -35.47 32.96 -46.64
C ALA A 36 -35.34 31.50 -47.09
N GLY A 37 -34.12 30.97 -47.08
CA GLY A 37 -33.89 29.53 -47.17
C GLY A 37 -34.53 28.85 -45.96
N ASN A 38 -35.13 27.68 -46.16
CA ASN A 38 -35.64 26.87 -45.05
C ASN A 38 -34.54 26.68 -44.00
N ALA A 39 -34.85 26.91 -42.73
CA ALA A 39 -33.90 26.71 -41.65
C ALA A 39 -33.37 25.26 -41.70
N PRO A 40 -32.05 25.04 -41.52
CA PRO A 40 -31.49 23.70 -41.52
C PRO A 40 -32.15 22.86 -40.41
N PRO A 41 -32.39 21.55 -40.65
CA PRO A 41 -32.99 20.69 -39.64
C PRO A 41 -32.11 20.66 -38.37
N PRO A 42 -32.71 20.56 -37.17
CA PRO A 42 -31.96 20.59 -35.93
C PRO A 42 -30.96 19.43 -35.84
N LEU A 43 -29.75 19.74 -35.40
CA LEU A 43 -28.68 18.79 -35.14
C LEU A 43 -29.15 17.83 -34.04
N GLN A 44 -29.37 16.56 -34.39
CA GLN A 44 -29.80 15.53 -33.45
C GLN A 44 -28.61 15.14 -32.57
N ALA A 45 -28.79 15.14 -31.25
CA ALA A 45 -27.72 14.82 -30.33
C ALA A 45 -27.39 13.32 -30.29
N GLU A 46 -26.10 13.03 -30.27
CA GLU A 46 -25.52 11.69 -30.24
C GLU A 46 -25.47 11.18 -28.79
N SER A 47 -26.09 10.03 -28.54
CA SER A 47 -26.36 9.46 -27.20
C SER A 47 -25.99 7.98 -27.05
N GLU A 48 -25.60 7.35 -28.16
CA GLU A 48 -25.26 5.92 -28.26
C GLU A 48 -23.79 5.71 -28.64
N LEU A 49 -23.02 6.79 -28.83
CA LEU A 49 -21.56 6.72 -28.88
C LEU A 49 -21.00 6.52 -27.45
N PRO A 50 -19.86 5.83 -27.30
CA PRO A 50 -19.18 5.70 -26.02
C PRO A 50 -18.46 7.01 -25.68
N LEU A 51 -19.22 7.96 -25.10
CA LEU A 51 -18.75 9.30 -24.77
C LEU A 51 -18.27 9.39 -23.32
N SER A 52 -17.16 10.09 -23.07
CA SER A 52 -16.76 10.58 -21.75
C SER A 52 -16.88 12.09 -21.64
N TRP A 53 -17.24 12.55 -20.45
CA TRP A 53 -17.39 13.96 -20.11
C TRP A 53 -16.05 14.64 -19.85
N VAL A 54 -15.89 15.87 -20.35
CA VAL A 54 -14.77 16.76 -20.06
C VAL A 54 -15.35 18.04 -19.42
N ALA A 55 -15.23 18.14 -18.10
CA ALA A 55 -15.79 19.23 -17.32
C ALA A 55 -14.99 20.54 -17.48
N TRP A 56 -15.68 21.67 -17.53
CA TRP A 56 -15.06 22.99 -17.55
C TRP A 56 -14.73 23.48 -16.13
N ASN A 57 -13.52 24.00 -15.92
CA ASN A 57 -13.12 24.50 -14.62
C ASN A 57 -13.70 25.91 -14.41
N THR A 58 -14.32 26.17 -13.25
CA THR A 58 -14.87 27.50 -12.92
C THR A 58 -13.82 28.62 -12.95
N ASN A 59 -12.53 28.29 -12.79
CA ASN A 59 -11.43 29.22 -12.97
C ASN A 59 -11.18 29.65 -14.43
N GLU A 60 -11.66 28.90 -15.42
CA GLU A 60 -11.58 29.22 -16.85
C GLU A 60 -12.77 30.08 -17.32
N ILE A 61 -13.86 30.13 -16.54
CA ILE A 61 -15.10 30.81 -16.88
C ILE A 61 -15.07 32.26 -16.37
N LYS A 62 -15.36 33.23 -17.24
CA LYS A 62 -15.39 34.67 -16.96
C LYS A 62 -16.71 35.12 -16.33
N SER A 63 -17.82 34.55 -16.79
CA SER A 63 -19.18 34.83 -16.29
C SER A 63 -20.17 33.76 -16.72
N ILE A 64 -21.12 33.43 -15.85
CA ILE A 64 -22.32 32.66 -16.19
C ILE A 64 -23.53 33.53 -15.84
N VAL A 65 -24.50 33.63 -16.75
CA VAL A 65 -25.75 34.36 -16.56
C VAL A 65 -26.90 33.44 -16.97
N THR A 66 -27.97 33.37 -16.20
CA THR A 66 -29.16 32.60 -16.58
C THR A 66 -30.06 33.42 -17.49
N ILE A 67 -30.95 32.75 -18.22
CA ILE A 67 -31.97 33.36 -19.05
C ILE A 67 -33.34 32.88 -18.53
N PRO A 68 -34.25 33.78 -18.10
CA PRO A 68 -33.98 35.18 -17.76
C PRO A 68 -32.96 35.32 -16.62
N ALA A 69 -32.38 36.52 -16.49
CA ALA A 69 -31.30 36.81 -15.55
C ALA A 69 -31.77 36.75 -14.09
N ASP A 70 -31.27 35.76 -13.34
CA ASP A 70 -31.57 35.54 -11.94
C ASP A 70 -30.25 35.38 -11.16
N PRO A 71 -29.68 36.46 -10.61
CA PRO A 71 -28.38 36.42 -9.91
C PRO A 71 -28.44 35.68 -8.56
N LYS A 72 -29.61 35.18 -8.14
CA LYS A 72 -29.77 34.31 -6.96
C LYS A 72 -29.82 32.83 -7.33
N ARG A 73 -29.87 32.49 -8.63
CA ARG A 73 -29.93 31.10 -9.11
C ARG A 73 -28.57 30.43 -9.02
N SER A 74 -28.52 29.27 -8.37
CA SER A 74 -27.31 28.45 -8.32
C SER A 74 -27.01 27.88 -9.70
N THR A 75 -25.89 28.29 -10.30
CA THR A 75 -25.31 27.77 -11.54
C THR A 75 -24.29 26.65 -11.29
N ARG A 76 -24.21 26.14 -10.05
CA ARG A 76 -23.20 25.14 -9.63
C ARG A 76 -23.37 23.80 -10.34
N GLY A 77 -24.63 23.33 -10.44
CA GLY A 77 -25.00 22.17 -11.26
C GLY A 77 -25.14 22.57 -12.72
N LEU A 78 -24.02 22.95 -13.33
CA LEU A 78 -23.81 23.10 -14.78
C LEU A 78 -22.46 22.54 -15.24
N PHE A 79 -21.53 22.25 -14.31
CA PHE A 79 -20.13 21.91 -14.58
C PHE A 79 -19.56 20.85 -13.61
N ASP A 80 -20.38 20.23 -12.75
CA ASP A 80 -19.89 19.44 -11.59
C ASP A 80 -19.95 17.90 -11.74
N GLY A 81 -20.16 17.40 -12.97
CA GLY A 81 -19.99 16.01 -13.38
C GLY A 81 -21.15 15.08 -13.02
N LYS A 82 -22.31 15.63 -12.63
CA LYS A 82 -23.22 14.95 -11.70
C LYS A 82 -24.70 14.94 -12.12
N PRO A 83 -25.33 13.75 -12.24
CA PRO A 83 -26.76 13.65 -12.56
C PRO A 83 -27.73 14.04 -11.42
N ASP A 84 -27.25 14.18 -10.18
CA ASP A 84 -28.06 14.54 -9.00
C ASP A 84 -28.11 16.07 -8.73
N THR A 85 -27.06 16.80 -9.11
CA THR A 85 -27.04 18.27 -9.12
C THR A 85 -27.72 18.81 -10.38
N SER A 86 -28.28 20.03 -10.30
CA SER A 86 -28.91 20.67 -11.48
C SER A 86 -29.19 22.14 -11.25
N THR A 87 -29.03 22.94 -12.30
CA THR A 87 -29.49 24.34 -12.34
C THR A 87 -30.93 24.36 -12.81
N ARG A 88 -31.85 24.62 -11.87
CA ARG A 88 -33.30 24.47 -12.07
C ARG A 88 -33.98 25.78 -12.44
N PHE A 89 -35.01 25.68 -13.26
CA PHE A 89 -35.82 26.77 -13.79
C PHE A 89 -37.30 26.47 -13.48
N ASN A 90 -38.02 27.46 -12.94
CA ASN A 90 -39.44 27.30 -12.57
C ASN A 90 -40.35 27.08 -13.81
N LYS A 91 -39.98 27.69 -14.93
CA LYS A 91 -40.35 27.29 -16.29
C LYS A 91 -39.04 27.04 -17.04
N LEU A 92 -38.81 25.81 -17.51
CA LEU A 92 -37.59 25.43 -18.24
C LEU A 92 -37.62 25.87 -19.71
N GLU A 93 -38.78 25.80 -20.35
CA GLU A 93 -39.02 26.33 -21.69
C GLU A 93 -38.97 27.87 -21.66
N ASP A 94 -38.30 28.49 -22.65
CA ASP A 94 -37.77 29.87 -22.63
C ASP A 94 -36.64 30.12 -21.59
N GLY A 95 -36.22 29.09 -20.86
CA GLY A 95 -35.09 29.14 -19.94
C GLY A 95 -33.75 28.92 -20.65
N GLY A 96 -32.64 29.41 -20.09
CA GLY A 96 -31.33 29.26 -20.71
C GLY A 96 -30.13 29.70 -19.87
N VAL A 97 -28.94 29.66 -20.46
CA VAL A 97 -27.68 30.13 -19.86
C VAL A 97 -26.74 30.77 -20.90
N THR A 98 -26.12 31.89 -20.55
CA THR A 98 -24.99 32.51 -21.26
C THR A 98 -23.70 32.27 -20.48
N ILE A 99 -22.76 31.56 -21.07
CA ILE A 99 -21.44 31.24 -20.54
C ILE A 99 -20.40 32.04 -21.34
N ARG A 100 -19.47 32.71 -20.67
CA ARG A 100 -18.32 33.37 -21.31
C ARG A 100 -17.03 32.84 -20.70
N PHE A 101 -16.08 32.44 -21.52
CA PHE A 101 -14.78 31.96 -21.06
C PHE A 101 -13.79 33.13 -20.85
N LYS A 102 -12.72 32.91 -20.09
CA LYS A 102 -11.63 33.89 -19.90
C LYS A 102 -10.65 33.90 -21.08
N GLN A 103 -10.49 32.74 -21.73
CA GLN A 103 -9.78 32.54 -22.99
C GLN A 103 -10.68 31.69 -23.91
N PRO A 104 -10.58 31.82 -25.25
CA PRO A 104 -11.33 30.96 -26.17
C PRO A 104 -10.92 29.48 -26.03
N ARG A 105 -11.85 28.55 -26.26
CA ARG A 105 -11.64 27.10 -26.22
C ARG A 105 -11.99 26.46 -27.57
N ASP A 106 -11.21 25.48 -28.02
CA ASP A 106 -11.54 24.68 -29.21
C ASP A 106 -12.45 23.50 -28.81
N ILE A 107 -13.76 23.70 -28.93
CA ILE A 107 -14.76 22.70 -28.55
C ILE A 107 -14.99 21.76 -29.73
N GLN A 108 -14.45 20.54 -29.65
CA GLN A 108 -14.66 19.49 -30.66
C GLN A 108 -16.10 18.97 -30.65
N ARG A 109 -16.66 18.67 -29.48
CA ARG A 109 -18.03 18.18 -29.29
C ARG A 109 -18.63 18.84 -28.05
N LEU A 110 -19.74 19.55 -28.23
CA LEU A 110 -20.48 20.21 -27.15
C LEU A 110 -21.46 19.20 -26.54
N ALA A 111 -21.44 19.08 -25.22
CA ALA A 111 -22.11 18.00 -24.49
C ALA A 111 -23.09 18.51 -23.44
N PHE A 112 -24.13 17.71 -23.19
CA PHE A 112 -25.25 17.99 -22.30
C PHE A 112 -25.62 16.75 -21.48
N VAL A 113 -25.98 16.94 -20.21
CA VAL A 113 -26.59 15.89 -19.37
C VAL A 113 -28.00 16.32 -18.95
N GLN A 114 -28.99 15.49 -19.28
CA GLN A 114 -30.40 15.70 -18.91
C GLN A 114 -30.72 15.24 -17.48
N ASN A 115 -31.50 16.06 -16.77
CA ASN A 115 -31.82 15.90 -15.36
C ASN A 115 -32.40 14.53 -14.95
N SER A 116 -31.96 14.08 -13.78
CA SER A 116 -32.46 12.89 -13.10
C SER A 116 -33.95 12.93 -12.73
N ARG A 117 -34.47 11.79 -12.26
CA ARG A 117 -35.90 11.53 -11.94
C ARG A 117 -36.59 12.59 -11.05
N ALA A 118 -35.84 13.39 -10.30
CA ALA A 118 -36.39 14.45 -9.43
C ALA A 118 -37.01 15.65 -10.19
N ASN A 119 -36.83 15.74 -11.52
CA ASN A 119 -37.28 16.88 -12.33
C ASN A 119 -38.47 16.52 -13.25
N TRP A 120 -39.41 17.45 -13.39
CA TRP A 120 -40.67 17.24 -14.12
C TRP A 120 -40.55 17.56 -15.62
N ALA A 121 -39.66 18.48 -15.98
CA ALA A 121 -39.26 18.77 -17.36
C ALA A 121 -37.77 18.50 -17.61
N ALA A 122 -37.40 18.20 -18.86
CA ALA A 122 -36.03 18.15 -19.36
C ALA A 122 -35.93 18.87 -20.72
N PRO A 123 -34.77 19.45 -21.12
CA PRO A 123 -34.66 20.16 -22.39
C PRO A 123 -34.82 19.20 -23.58
N ARG A 124 -35.62 19.58 -24.59
CA ARG A 124 -35.77 18.87 -25.86
C ARG A 124 -35.03 19.60 -26.97
N GLN A 125 -35.52 20.76 -27.40
CA GLN A 125 -34.84 21.57 -28.42
C GLN A 125 -34.08 22.71 -27.76
N LEU A 126 -32.86 22.93 -28.22
CA LEU A 126 -31.97 23.99 -27.79
C LEU A 126 -31.66 24.90 -28.99
N THR A 127 -31.61 26.21 -28.73
CA THR A 127 -31.07 27.19 -29.68
C THR A 127 -29.77 27.73 -29.09
N ILE A 128 -28.67 27.53 -29.82
CA ILE A 128 -27.31 27.77 -29.33
C ILE A 128 -26.65 28.87 -30.18
N ILE A 129 -26.31 29.97 -29.54
CA ILE A 129 -25.60 31.11 -30.13
C ILE A 129 -24.13 31.02 -29.71
N LEU A 130 -23.23 30.96 -30.69
CA LEU A 130 -21.80 30.91 -30.49
C LEU A 130 -21.19 32.30 -30.68
N ASN A 131 -20.26 32.68 -29.80
CA ASN A 131 -19.48 33.92 -29.90
C ASN A 131 -20.30 35.23 -30.03
N GLY A 132 -21.60 35.17 -29.77
CA GLY A 132 -22.53 36.29 -29.95
C GLY A 132 -23.16 36.41 -31.35
N ASP A 133 -22.86 35.49 -32.28
CA ASP A 133 -23.46 35.47 -33.62
C ASP A 133 -24.88 34.91 -33.60
N ALA A 134 -25.84 35.78 -33.28
CA ALA A 134 -27.26 35.48 -33.35
C ALA A 134 -27.81 35.37 -34.78
N THR A 135 -26.99 35.56 -35.83
CA THR A 135 -27.42 35.44 -37.23
C THR A 135 -27.32 34.00 -37.76
N ALA A 136 -26.51 33.15 -37.11
CA ALA A 136 -26.35 31.74 -37.45
C ALA A 136 -26.44 30.80 -36.22
N PRO A 137 -27.57 30.81 -35.47
CA PRO A 137 -27.75 29.95 -34.30
C PRO A 137 -27.81 28.47 -34.69
N LEU A 138 -27.20 27.61 -33.86
CA LEU A 138 -27.30 26.15 -33.99
C LEU A 138 -28.54 25.65 -33.25
N ASN A 139 -29.49 25.08 -33.99
CA ASN A 139 -30.61 24.36 -33.39
C ASN A 139 -30.19 22.91 -33.12
N VAL A 140 -30.33 22.46 -31.87
CA VAL A 140 -29.99 21.11 -31.41
C VAL A 140 -31.23 20.43 -30.84
N GLU A 141 -31.41 19.14 -31.09
CA GLU A 141 -32.46 18.35 -30.46
C GLU A 141 -31.87 17.21 -29.61
N LEU A 142 -32.12 17.27 -28.30
CA LEU A 142 -31.78 16.24 -27.32
C LEU A 142 -32.89 15.18 -27.29
N LYS A 143 -32.47 13.91 -27.32
CA LYS A 143 -33.35 12.76 -27.11
C LYS A 143 -33.82 12.71 -25.66
N ASN A 144 -34.94 12.02 -25.39
CA ASN A 144 -35.46 11.86 -24.03
C ASN A 144 -34.70 10.77 -23.24
N VAL A 145 -33.41 10.97 -23.02
CA VAL A 145 -32.52 10.03 -22.30
C VAL A 145 -31.81 10.76 -21.15
N ARG A 146 -32.45 10.69 -19.98
CA ARG A 146 -31.97 11.24 -18.71
C ARG A 146 -30.71 10.53 -18.25
N GLU A 147 -29.87 11.24 -17.50
CA GLU A 147 -28.68 10.70 -16.82
C GLU A 147 -27.59 10.11 -17.77
N LYS A 148 -27.81 10.18 -19.10
CA LYS A 148 -26.81 9.96 -20.17
C LYS A 148 -26.18 11.27 -20.62
N ILE A 149 -24.92 11.19 -21.09
CA ILE A 149 -24.29 12.23 -21.91
C ILE A 149 -24.94 12.22 -23.30
N GLN A 150 -25.25 13.41 -23.82
CA GLN A 150 -25.64 13.63 -25.21
C GLN A 150 -24.75 14.72 -25.81
N ALA A 151 -24.18 14.50 -27.00
CA ALA A 151 -23.24 15.45 -27.61
C ALA A 151 -23.59 15.81 -29.06
N VAL A 152 -23.08 16.96 -29.52
CA VAL A 152 -23.16 17.43 -30.90
C VAL A 152 -21.77 17.87 -31.36
N SER A 153 -21.34 17.47 -32.56
CA SER A 153 -20.05 17.87 -33.11
C SER A 153 -19.94 19.38 -33.28
N LEU A 154 -19.10 19.95 -32.42
CA LEU A 154 -18.64 21.32 -32.29
C LEU A 154 -17.76 21.78 -33.46
N ASN A 155 -16.52 21.31 -33.39
CA ASN A 155 -15.36 21.65 -34.22
C ASN A 155 -15.19 23.17 -34.45
N ARG A 156 -15.30 23.99 -33.37
CA ARG A 156 -15.10 25.45 -33.41
C ARG A 156 -14.39 26.02 -32.18
N ASN A 157 -13.69 27.13 -32.40
CA ASN A 157 -13.16 28.00 -31.34
C ASN A 157 -14.29 28.87 -30.74
N VAL A 158 -14.49 28.80 -29.42
CA VAL A 158 -15.60 29.42 -28.70
C VAL A 158 -15.10 30.24 -27.51
N HIS A 159 -15.39 31.54 -27.50
CA HIS A 159 -15.17 32.43 -26.36
C HIS A 159 -16.44 32.70 -25.54
N SER A 160 -17.63 32.48 -26.13
CA SER A 160 -18.89 32.53 -25.41
C SER A 160 -19.93 31.63 -26.04
N LEU A 161 -20.76 31.03 -25.20
CA LEU A 161 -21.78 30.04 -25.54
C LEU A 161 -23.09 30.46 -24.87
N GLU A 162 -24.14 30.68 -25.65
CA GLU A 162 -25.46 31.02 -25.13
C GLU A 162 -26.49 29.99 -25.58
N ILE A 163 -27.20 29.39 -24.62
CA ILE A 163 -28.09 28.24 -24.84
C ILE A 163 -29.48 28.60 -24.32
N HIS A 164 -30.47 28.55 -25.20
CA HIS A 164 -31.89 28.72 -24.89
C HIS A 164 -32.63 27.39 -25.06
N VAL A 165 -33.61 27.07 -24.20
CA VAL A 165 -34.45 25.88 -24.32
C VAL A 165 -35.74 26.24 -25.06
N ALA A 166 -35.80 25.90 -26.35
CA ALA A 166 -36.91 26.19 -27.24
C ALA A 166 -38.11 25.24 -27.07
N SER A 167 -37.90 24.02 -26.55
CA SER A 167 -38.99 23.11 -26.15
C SER A 167 -38.51 22.06 -25.15
N ILE A 168 -39.45 21.39 -24.47
CA ILE A 168 -39.16 20.44 -23.36
C ILE A 168 -39.81 19.06 -23.53
N TRP A 169 -39.17 18.04 -22.94
CA TRP A 169 -39.76 16.75 -22.62
C TRP A 169 -40.46 16.83 -21.26
N ARG A 170 -41.78 16.56 -21.21
CA ARG A 170 -42.58 16.53 -19.97
C ARG A 170 -42.61 15.12 -19.37
N GLY A 171 -42.54 15.01 -18.04
CA GLY A 171 -42.70 13.76 -17.31
C GLY A 171 -44.15 13.27 -17.30
N SER A 172 -44.35 11.95 -17.36
CA SER A 172 -45.70 11.35 -17.34
C SER A 172 -46.49 11.79 -16.10
N GLY A 173 -47.72 12.28 -16.32
CA GLY A 173 -48.60 12.79 -15.26
C GLY A 173 -48.13 14.08 -14.57
N LYS A 174 -47.30 14.91 -15.22
CA LYS A 174 -46.85 16.22 -14.68
C LYS A 174 -47.13 17.36 -15.66
N ASN A 175 -47.91 18.35 -15.21
CA ASN A 175 -48.35 19.50 -16.03
C ASN A 175 -47.48 20.77 -15.85
N ALA A 176 -46.37 20.69 -15.12
CA ALA A 176 -45.58 21.87 -14.71
C ALA A 176 -44.11 21.76 -15.13
N ASP A 177 -43.56 22.90 -15.57
CA ASP A 177 -42.35 22.98 -16.41
C ASP A 177 -41.05 23.09 -15.61
N LEU A 178 -41.07 22.56 -14.39
CA LEU A 178 -39.96 22.58 -13.44
C LEU A 178 -38.89 21.57 -13.87
N GLY A 179 -37.76 22.08 -14.37
CA GLY A 179 -36.66 21.28 -14.88
C GLY A 179 -35.34 22.05 -14.97
N GLY A 180 -34.35 21.51 -15.66
CA GLY A 180 -33.02 22.13 -15.76
C GLY A 180 -32.03 21.33 -16.58
N PHE A 181 -30.77 21.75 -16.51
CA PHE A 181 -29.59 21.01 -16.95
C PHE A 181 -28.86 20.46 -15.71
N CYS A 182 -28.25 19.28 -15.82
CA CYS A 182 -27.27 18.78 -14.85
C CYS A 182 -25.88 19.34 -15.17
N ASP A 183 -25.50 19.28 -16.44
CA ASP A 183 -24.14 19.56 -16.89
C ASP A 183 -24.13 20.03 -18.35
N ILE A 184 -23.19 20.94 -18.66
CA ILE A 184 -22.92 21.52 -19.98
C ILE A 184 -21.39 21.62 -20.13
N GLY A 185 -20.81 20.96 -21.13
CA GLY A 185 -19.36 20.78 -21.20
C GLY A 185 -18.85 20.25 -22.54
N GLU A 186 -17.66 19.69 -22.54
CA GLU A 186 -17.08 18.97 -23.69
C GLU A 186 -17.31 17.46 -23.56
N ALA A 187 -17.30 16.73 -24.68
CA ALA A 187 -17.23 15.27 -24.67
C ALA A 187 -16.22 14.73 -25.68
N ILE A 188 -15.65 13.56 -25.39
CA ILE A 188 -14.74 12.83 -26.27
C ILE A 188 -15.23 11.40 -26.47
N ILE A 189 -14.95 10.82 -27.64
CA ILE A 189 -15.14 9.39 -27.88
C ILE A 189 -14.07 8.62 -27.08
N THR A 190 -14.49 7.64 -26.27
CA THR A 190 -13.57 6.78 -25.52
C THR A 190 -13.06 5.61 -26.35
N PRO A 191 -11.91 5.01 -26.00
CA PRO A 191 -11.55 3.68 -26.50
C PRO A 191 -12.66 2.67 -26.19
N ALA A 192 -12.89 1.73 -27.10
CA ALA A 192 -13.65 0.53 -26.81
C ALA A 192 -12.76 -0.42 -25.98
N GLU A 193 -13.11 -0.62 -24.70
CA GLU A 193 -12.40 -1.53 -23.79
C GLU A 193 -13.06 -2.93 -23.76
N TRP A 194 -12.24 -3.98 -23.68
CA TRP A 194 -12.67 -5.36 -23.43
C TRP A 194 -11.95 -5.92 -22.19
N SER A 195 -12.71 -6.49 -21.25
CA SER A 195 -12.18 -7.09 -20.02
C SER A 195 -11.59 -8.47 -20.29
N LEU A 196 -10.31 -8.65 -19.94
CA LEU A 196 -9.66 -9.97 -19.90
C LEU A 196 -9.71 -10.58 -18.49
N LEU A 197 -10.19 -9.85 -17.47
CA LEU A 197 -10.22 -10.34 -16.09
C LEU A 197 -11.26 -11.46 -15.85
N GLU A 198 -12.28 -11.53 -16.69
CA GLU A 198 -13.36 -12.52 -16.59
C GLU A 198 -12.89 -13.91 -17.03
N THR A 199 -12.21 -13.97 -18.19
CA THR A 199 -11.52 -15.17 -18.69
C THR A 199 -10.06 -14.80 -18.97
N PRO A 200 -9.18 -14.82 -17.94
CA PRO A 200 -7.77 -14.49 -18.13
C PRO A 200 -7.10 -15.44 -19.11
N LEU A 201 -6.30 -14.86 -20.00
CA LEU A 201 -5.49 -15.62 -20.95
C LEU A 201 -4.51 -16.53 -20.20
N GLN A 202 -4.16 -17.65 -20.82
CA GLN A 202 -3.07 -18.51 -20.35
C GLN A 202 -1.76 -18.12 -21.04
N SER A 203 -0.63 -18.49 -20.44
CA SER A 203 0.71 -18.02 -20.83
C SER A 203 1.15 -18.40 -22.25
N HIS A 204 0.53 -19.40 -22.87
CA HIS A 204 0.75 -19.80 -24.27
C HIS A 204 -0.27 -19.20 -25.26
N GLN A 205 -1.28 -18.46 -24.78
CA GLN A 205 -2.30 -17.83 -25.62
C GLN A 205 -1.80 -16.47 -26.15
N THR A 206 -0.73 -16.53 -26.93
CA THR A 206 -0.01 -15.36 -27.47
C THR A 206 -0.68 -14.75 -28.71
N THR A 207 -1.74 -15.35 -29.25
CA THR A 207 -2.41 -14.84 -30.46
C THR A 207 -3.92 -14.77 -30.27
N LEU A 208 -4.50 -13.60 -30.49
CA LEU A 208 -5.91 -13.32 -30.31
C LEU A 208 -6.58 -13.04 -31.64
N ARG A 209 -7.81 -13.54 -31.82
CA ARG A 209 -8.76 -13.00 -32.78
C ARG A 209 -9.61 -11.96 -32.07
N VAL A 210 -9.66 -10.74 -32.60
CA VAL A 210 -10.47 -9.65 -32.07
C VAL A 210 -11.40 -9.17 -33.16
N SER A 211 -12.71 -9.26 -32.91
CA SER A 211 -13.73 -8.82 -33.85
C SER A 211 -14.07 -7.37 -33.55
N ILE A 212 -13.82 -6.45 -34.49
CA ILE A 212 -13.97 -5.00 -34.29
C ILE A 212 -14.95 -4.46 -35.32
N THR A 213 -15.92 -3.66 -34.86
CA THR A 213 -16.80 -2.85 -35.71
C THR A 213 -16.25 -1.44 -35.86
N ALA A 214 -16.11 -0.97 -37.10
CA ALA A 214 -15.85 0.43 -37.42
C ALA A 214 -16.95 0.95 -38.40
N PRO A 215 -17.52 2.15 -38.20
CA PRO A 215 -18.56 2.69 -39.09
C PRO A 215 -18.00 3.14 -40.45
N VAL A 216 -16.71 3.47 -40.50
CA VAL A 216 -15.96 3.86 -41.70
C VAL A 216 -14.59 3.19 -41.68
N ARG A 217 -13.87 3.20 -42.81
CA ARG A 217 -12.46 2.77 -42.84
C ARG A 217 -11.62 3.81 -42.07
N THR A 218 -10.84 3.36 -41.09
CA THR A 218 -9.97 4.21 -40.26
C THR A 218 -8.70 3.45 -39.87
N GLN A 219 -7.77 4.10 -39.15
CA GLN A 219 -6.72 3.40 -38.43
C GLN A 219 -7.07 3.32 -36.94
N GLY A 220 -6.88 2.16 -36.33
CA GLY A 220 -7.05 1.93 -34.90
C GLY A 220 -5.71 1.89 -34.18
N LYS A 221 -5.54 2.72 -33.14
CA LYS A 221 -4.53 2.49 -32.11
C LYS A 221 -5.11 1.48 -31.13
N LEU A 222 -4.50 0.29 -31.05
CA LEU A 222 -4.81 -0.72 -30.03
C LEU A 222 -3.77 -0.67 -28.92
N THR A 223 -4.24 -0.82 -27.68
CA THR A 223 -3.39 -0.99 -26.50
C THR A 223 -3.82 -2.20 -25.67
N ALA A 224 -2.86 -2.78 -24.97
CA ALA A 224 -3.09 -3.82 -23.97
C ALA A 224 -2.65 -3.33 -22.59
N MET A 225 -3.31 -3.78 -21.53
CA MET A 225 -3.15 -3.21 -20.19
C MET A 225 -3.18 -4.28 -19.10
N ILE A 226 -2.23 -4.25 -18.16
CA ILE A 226 -2.36 -4.96 -16.87
C ILE A 226 -3.29 -4.15 -15.94
N ASP A 227 -3.34 -2.82 -16.12
CA ASP A 227 -4.45 -1.90 -15.85
C ASP A 227 -4.15 -0.57 -16.57
N ARG A 228 -4.98 0.46 -16.36
CA ARG A 228 -4.77 1.82 -16.90
C ARG A 228 -3.49 2.54 -16.41
N ARG A 229 -2.62 1.91 -15.61
CA ARG A 229 -1.32 2.42 -15.14
C ARG A 229 -0.13 1.78 -15.89
N ILE A 230 -0.29 0.58 -16.47
CA ILE A 230 0.75 -0.14 -17.25
C ILE A 230 0.18 -0.49 -18.63
N ILE A 231 0.60 0.26 -19.64
CA ILE A 231 0.03 0.25 -21.00
C ILE A 231 1.07 -0.24 -22.00
N TYR A 232 0.69 -1.18 -22.86
CA TYR A 232 1.48 -1.61 -24.02
C TYR A 232 0.80 -1.13 -25.29
N ASP A 233 1.58 -0.52 -26.17
CA ASP A 233 1.12 -0.14 -27.51
C ASP A 233 1.27 -1.32 -28.47
N TYR A 234 0.28 -1.49 -29.34
CA TYR A 234 0.32 -2.42 -30.47
C TYR A 234 0.47 -1.63 -31.79
N PRO A 235 1.12 -2.18 -32.84
CA PRO A 235 1.19 -1.55 -34.16
C PRO A 235 -0.19 -1.16 -34.70
N ALA A 236 -0.29 -0.04 -35.42
CA ALA A 236 -1.56 0.48 -35.90
C ALA A 236 -2.32 -0.54 -36.78
N LEU A 237 -3.63 -0.62 -36.60
CA LEU A 237 -4.52 -1.51 -37.33
C LEU A 237 -5.25 -0.74 -38.44
N ASP A 238 -5.11 -1.15 -39.71
CA ASP A 238 -5.97 -0.67 -40.79
C ASP A 238 -7.37 -1.30 -40.66
N LEU A 239 -8.32 -0.57 -40.07
CA LEU A 239 -9.67 -1.05 -39.80
C LEU A 239 -10.58 -0.82 -41.02
N GLN A 240 -11.21 -1.89 -41.49
CA GLN A 240 -12.23 -1.86 -42.54
C GLN A 240 -13.60 -1.48 -41.97
N ALA A 241 -14.43 -0.82 -42.78
CA ALA A 241 -15.81 -0.49 -42.42
C ALA A 241 -16.68 -1.75 -42.29
N GLY A 242 -17.56 -1.79 -41.30
CA GLY A 242 -18.31 -2.99 -40.88
C GLY A 242 -17.65 -3.70 -39.70
N THR A 243 -18.09 -4.93 -39.42
CA THR A 243 -17.49 -5.81 -38.39
C THR A 243 -16.55 -6.79 -39.05
N HIS A 244 -15.29 -6.83 -38.61
CA HIS A 244 -14.25 -7.71 -39.17
C HIS A 244 -13.38 -8.33 -38.07
N ASP A 245 -12.84 -9.52 -38.35
CA ASP A 245 -11.95 -10.25 -37.44
C ASP A 245 -10.47 -9.92 -37.74
N TYR A 246 -9.78 -9.36 -36.75
CA TYR A 246 -8.35 -9.03 -36.80
C TYR A 246 -7.55 -10.03 -35.97
N THR A 247 -6.39 -10.47 -36.48
CA THR A 247 -5.49 -11.36 -35.74
C THR A 247 -4.36 -10.55 -35.11
N LEU A 248 -4.32 -10.55 -33.78
CA LEU A 248 -3.32 -9.84 -32.96
C LEU A 248 -2.28 -10.82 -32.43
N ASP A 249 -1.00 -10.49 -32.58
CA ASP A 249 0.12 -11.26 -32.06
C ASP A 249 0.74 -10.51 -30.87
N LEU A 250 0.47 -10.99 -29.66
CA LEU A 250 0.83 -10.30 -28.41
C LEU A 250 2.36 -10.14 -28.23
N ALA A 251 3.18 -10.88 -28.99
CA ALA A 251 4.64 -10.66 -29.03
C ALA A 251 5.04 -9.32 -29.67
N LYS A 252 4.12 -8.63 -30.37
CA LYS A 252 4.32 -7.30 -30.97
C LYS A 252 3.96 -6.13 -30.04
N LEU A 253 3.52 -6.42 -28.82
CA LEU A 253 3.25 -5.39 -27.81
C LEU A 253 4.56 -4.80 -27.29
N THR A 254 4.67 -3.48 -27.33
CA THR A 254 5.81 -2.71 -26.79
C THR A 254 5.36 -1.87 -25.60
N GLU A 255 6.21 -1.74 -24.57
CA GLU A 255 5.89 -0.85 -23.43
C GLU A 255 5.72 0.61 -23.91
N SER A 256 4.63 1.29 -23.55
CA SER A 256 4.45 2.71 -23.93
C SER A 256 5.34 3.67 -23.11
N GLN A 257 5.91 3.17 -22.02
CA GLN A 257 6.89 3.82 -21.13
C GLN A 257 7.81 2.70 -20.59
N PRO A 258 9.06 2.96 -20.18
CA PRO A 258 9.96 1.91 -19.70
C PRO A 258 9.52 1.38 -18.33
N TYR A 259 8.64 0.38 -18.30
CA TYR A 259 8.07 -0.20 -17.08
C TYR A 259 8.92 -1.34 -16.52
N ASP A 260 9.80 -1.96 -17.31
CA ASP A 260 10.55 -3.17 -16.94
C ASP A 260 9.61 -4.34 -16.58
N LEU A 261 8.56 -4.50 -17.40
CA LEU A 261 7.48 -5.48 -17.26
C LEU A 261 7.07 -6.03 -18.65
N PRO A 262 7.69 -7.11 -19.15
CA PRO A 262 7.30 -7.71 -20.43
C PRO A 262 5.81 -8.07 -20.50
N PRO A 263 5.10 -7.78 -21.61
CA PRO A 263 3.68 -8.07 -21.77
C PRO A 263 3.41 -9.58 -21.80
N ARG A 264 3.02 -10.15 -20.66
CA ARG A 264 2.64 -11.57 -20.52
C ARG A 264 1.12 -11.72 -20.66
N PRO A 265 0.59 -12.59 -21.54
CA PRO A 265 -0.84 -12.70 -21.82
C PRO A 265 -1.71 -12.81 -20.56
N GLN A 266 -1.32 -13.67 -19.60
CA GLN A 266 -2.09 -13.94 -18.38
C GLN A 266 -2.17 -12.76 -17.40
N ASN A 267 -1.31 -11.74 -17.56
CA ASN A 267 -1.30 -10.56 -16.71
C ASN A 267 -2.16 -9.42 -17.28
N LEU A 268 -2.52 -9.48 -18.57
CA LEU A 268 -3.34 -8.46 -19.21
C LEU A 268 -4.78 -8.54 -18.65
N GLY A 269 -5.27 -7.42 -18.13
CA GLY A 269 -6.64 -7.26 -17.64
C GLY A 269 -7.58 -6.55 -18.61
N THR A 270 -7.04 -5.79 -19.57
CA THR A 270 -7.85 -5.04 -20.53
C THR A 270 -7.17 -4.95 -21.90
N LEU A 271 -7.95 -5.04 -22.96
CA LEU A 271 -7.59 -4.56 -24.30
C LEU A 271 -8.41 -3.33 -24.61
N ALA A 272 -7.84 -2.33 -25.28
CA ALA A 272 -8.56 -1.15 -25.71
C ALA A 272 -8.24 -0.80 -27.16
N VAL A 273 -9.21 -0.33 -27.93
CA VAL A 273 -8.97 0.21 -29.28
C VAL A 273 -9.67 1.55 -29.45
N ILE A 274 -8.96 2.53 -30.00
CA ILE A 274 -9.49 3.85 -30.37
C ILE A 274 -9.07 4.18 -31.80
N SER A 275 -9.93 4.88 -32.54
CA SER A 275 -9.60 5.39 -33.86
C SER A 275 -8.56 6.52 -33.76
N THR A 276 -7.67 6.64 -34.75
CA THR A 276 -6.80 7.82 -34.91
C THR A 276 -7.56 9.04 -35.41
N ASP A 277 -8.70 8.82 -36.08
CA ASP A 277 -9.73 9.84 -36.34
C ASP A 277 -10.62 9.98 -35.09
N PRO A 278 -10.64 11.15 -34.41
CA PRO A 278 -11.35 11.34 -33.15
C PRO A 278 -12.89 11.41 -33.27
N ASP A 279 -13.44 11.50 -34.48
CA ASP A 279 -14.88 11.49 -34.73
C ASP A 279 -15.41 10.06 -35.02
N VAL A 280 -14.55 9.04 -35.07
CA VAL A 280 -14.91 7.64 -35.37
C VAL A 280 -14.91 6.77 -34.12
N ALA A 281 -16.10 6.44 -33.61
CA ALA A 281 -16.26 5.42 -32.57
C ALA A 281 -16.00 4.00 -33.12
N LEU A 282 -15.41 3.15 -32.28
CA LEU A 282 -15.17 1.74 -32.53
C LEU A 282 -15.93 0.89 -31.51
N GLU A 283 -16.08 -0.41 -31.78
CA GLU A 283 -16.65 -1.37 -30.84
C GLU A 283 -15.90 -2.71 -30.94
N ILE A 284 -15.52 -3.30 -29.80
CA ILE A 284 -14.98 -4.67 -29.75
C ILE A 284 -16.17 -5.62 -29.54
N LYS A 285 -16.48 -6.45 -30.54
CA LYS A 285 -17.58 -7.43 -30.50
C LYS A 285 -17.18 -8.73 -29.80
N SER A 286 -15.91 -9.14 -29.92
CA SER A 286 -15.37 -10.32 -29.24
C SER A 286 -13.85 -10.31 -29.19
N VAL A 287 -13.30 -11.00 -28.19
CA VAL A 287 -11.88 -11.38 -28.10
C VAL A 287 -11.82 -12.89 -27.84
N THR A 288 -11.14 -13.63 -28.71
CA THR A 288 -10.99 -15.09 -28.62
C THR A 288 -9.53 -15.49 -28.83
N PRO A 289 -8.87 -16.17 -27.89
CA PRO A 289 -7.52 -16.70 -28.12
C PRO A 289 -7.55 -17.81 -29.18
N LEU A 290 -6.59 -17.79 -30.11
CA LEU A 290 -6.48 -18.81 -31.16
C LEU A 290 -5.91 -20.12 -30.63
N GLN A 291 -5.06 -20.07 -29.62
CA GLN A 291 -4.60 -21.26 -28.90
C GLN A 291 -5.66 -21.70 -27.89
N ALA A 292 -6.06 -22.98 -27.93
CA ALA A 292 -7.00 -23.54 -26.97
C ALA A 292 -6.50 -23.40 -25.51
N ALA A 293 -7.42 -23.21 -24.57
CA ALA A 293 -7.10 -23.20 -23.14
C ALA A 293 -6.72 -24.62 -22.66
N LEU A 294 -5.72 -24.71 -21.78
CA LEU A 294 -5.39 -25.93 -21.05
C LEU A 294 -6.35 -26.10 -19.87
N PRO A 295 -6.63 -27.35 -19.44
CA PRO A 295 -7.47 -27.62 -18.26
C PRO A 295 -6.97 -26.98 -16.96
N GLU A 296 -5.67 -26.69 -16.87
CA GLU A 296 -5.09 -25.90 -15.78
C GLU A 296 -4.04 -24.92 -16.33
N SER A 297 -4.14 -23.67 -15.89
CA SER A 297 -3.21 -22.59 -16.25
C SER A 297 -1.81 -22.88 -15.71
N LYS A 298 -0.82 -23.00 -16.60
CA LYS A 298 0.58 -23.28 -16.24
C LYS A 298 1.19 -22.17 -15.38
N TRP A 299 1.52 -22.51 -14.13
CA TRP A 299 2.44 -21.73 -13.29
C TRP A 299 3.85 -21.80 -13.88
N ALA A 300 4.66 -20.76 -13.65
CA ALA A 300 6.05 -20.69 -14.08
C ALA A 300 6.94 -20.70 -12.84
N PRO A 301 7.30 -21.89 -12.30
CA PRO A 301 7.92 -22.00 -10.98
C PRO A 301 9.24 -21.23 -10.91
N LEU A 302 9.50 -20.63 -9.75
CA LEU A 302 10.79 -20.00 -9.50
C LEU A 302 11.88 -21.07 -9.33
N PRO A 303 13.17 -20.72 -9.54
CA PRO A 303 14.27 -21.58 -9.15
C PRO A 303 14.18 -21.94 -7.65
N PRO A 304 14.37 -23.22 -7.28
CA PRO A 304 14.40 -23.62 -5.89
C PRO A 304 15.62 -23.01 -5.20
N ILE A 305 15.42 -22.48 -3.99
CA ILE A 305 16.54 -22.16 -3.10
C ILE A 305 16.85 -23.39 -2.28
N HIS A 306 18.08 -23.87 -2.42
CA HIS A 306 18.71 -24.81 -1.49
C HIS A 306 19.73 -24.01 -0.69
N PHE A 307 19.33 -23.55 0.50
CA PHE A 307 20.23 -22.87 1.42
C PHE A 307 21.38 -23.83 1.84
N PRO A 308 22.65 -23.42 1.74
CA PRO A 308 23.78 -24.22 2.22
C PRO A 308 23.63 -24.62 3.68
N THR A 309 24.25 -25.73 4.07
CA THR A 309 24.39 -26.13 5.48
C THR A 309 25.87 -26.16 5.87
N ARG A 310 26.13 -25.94 7.17
CA ARG A 310 27.49 -25.87 7.72
C ARG A 310 27.52 -26.42 9.15
N GLN A 311 28.64 -27.05 9.50
CA GLN A 311 28.94 -27.40 10.89
C GLN A 311 29.52 -26.20 11.62
N ILE A 312 28.92 -25.84 12.77
CA ILE A 312 29.34 -24.75 13.66
C ILE A 312 29.28 -25.30 15.08
N ASP A 313 30.41 -25.30 15.79
CA ASP A 313 30.58 -25.86 17.14
C ASP A 313 30.06 -27.31 17.35
N GLY A 314 30.00 -28.10 16.26
CA GLY A 314 29.51 -29.48 16.25
C GLY A 314 28.03 -29.65 15.94
N GLU A 315 27.31 -28.56 15.67
CA GLU A 315 25.90 -28.57 15.26
C GLU A 315 25.73 -28.17 13.78
N THR A 316 24.72 -28.73 13.12
CA THR A 316 24.33 -28.35 11.77
C THR A 316 23.50 -27.07 11.79
N TYR A 317 23.99 -26.03 11.12
CA TYR A 317 23.26 -24.80 10.82
C TYR A 317 22.92 -24.71 9.32
N ARG A 318 21.85 -24.00 8.98
CA ARG A 318 21.43 -23.70 7.60
C ARG A 318 21.65 -22.21 7.32
N GLU A 319 22.18 -21.84 6.15
CA GLU A 319 22.37 -20.43 5.81
C GLU A 319 21.01 -19.74 5.61
N GLY A 320 20.92 -18.49 6.07
CA GLY A 320 19.70 -17.70 6.14
C GLY A 320 19.47 -16.84 4.90
N ILE A 321 18.67 -15.80 5.11
CA ILE A 321 18.31 -14.80 4.10
C ILE A 321 19.56 -14.18 3.44
N SER A 322 20.68 -14.08 4.16
CA SER A 322 21.97 -13.56 3.65
C SER A 322 22.46 -14.21 2.36
N TYR A 323 22.06 -15.46 2.06
CA TYR A 323 22.53 -16.22 0.91
C TYR A 323 22.11 -15.59 -0.43
N ASN A 324 20.81 -15.30 -0.63
CA ASN A 324 20.23 -14.85 -1.89
C ASN A 324 19.26 -13.68 -1.65
N THR A 325 19.78 -12.48 -1.42
CA THR A 325 18.96 -11.28 -1.13
C THR A 325 19.70 -9.98 -1.44
N ALA A 326 18.96 -8.93 -1.81
CA ALA A 326 19.46 -7.56 -1.89
C ALA A 326 19.13 -6.75 -0.62
N GLY A 327 18.45 -7.38 0.34
CA GLY A 327 18.01 -6.78 1.59
C GLY A 327 17.25 -5.48 1.39
N ARG A 328 17.69 -4.44 2.12
CA ARG A 328 17.06 -3.10 2.04
C ARG A 328 17.62 -2.18 0.93
N PHE A 329 18.58 -2.67 0.14
CA PHE A 329 19.21 -1.92 -0.95
C PHE A 329 18.59 -2.23 -2.32
N ALA A 330 17.66 -3.18 -2.36
CA ALA A 330 16.92 -3.60 -3.54
C ALA A 330 16.22 -2.43 -4.26
N ASN A 331 16.32 -2.39 -5.59
CA ASN A 331 15.56 -1.52 -6.50
C ASN A 331 15.55 0.02 -6.23
N THR A 332 16.27 0.54 -5.23
CA THR A 332 16.23 1.95 -4.80
C THR A 332 17.40 2.81 -5.31
N ALA A 333 17.21 4.14 -5.32
CA ALA A 333 18.23 5.15 -5.64
C ALA A 333 18.70 5.95 -4.41
N TYR A 334 18.20 5.63 -3.21
CA TYR A 334 18.65 6.18 -1.94
C TYR A 334 18.57 5.13 -0.83
N ASN A 335 19.50 5.20 0.12
CA ASN A 335 19.76 4.16 1.11
C ASN A 335 19.50 4.69 2.51
N GLY A 336 18.56 4.06 3.22
CA GLY A 336 18.39 4.29 4.65
C GLY A 336 19.36 3.42 5.44
N LEU A 337 20.28 4.06 6.13
CA LEU A 337 21.28 3.42 6.98
C LEU A 337 20.80 3.45 8.44
N LEU A 338 21.69 3.10 9.37
CA LEU A 338 21.36 3.14 10.79
C LEU A 338 20.99 4.55 11.28
N THR A 339 21.64 5.61 10.78
CA THR A 339 21.42 7.01 11.25
C THR A 339 21.14 8.04 10.15
N GLU A 340 21.32 7.66 8.88
CA GLU A 340 21.28 8.53 7.72
C GLU A 340 20.32 8.02 6.64
N LEU A 341 19.70 8.93 5.88
CA LEU A 341 19.23 8.64 4.52
C LEU A 341 20.25 9.21 3.54
N VAL A 342 20.85 8.40 2.67
CA VAL A 342 21.98 8.80 1.79
C VAL A 342 21.62 8.59 0.32
N ALA A 343 22.02 9.54 -0.53
CA ALA A 343 21.88 9.47 -1.98
C ALA A 343 23.10 10.10 -2.68
N ALA A 344 23.16 9.99 -4.01
CA ALA A 344 24.32 10.36 -4.83
C ALA A 344 24.91 11.77 -4.65
N THR A 345 24.11 12.76 -4.22
CA THR A 345 24.60 14.15 -3.99
C THR A 345 24.15 14.78 -2.66
N TRP A 346 23.56 14.01 -1.75
CA TRP A 346 23.01 14.51 -0.49
C TRP A 346 22.85 13.41 0.57
N PHE A 347 22.81 13.80 1.85
CA PHE A 347 22.35 12.92 2.93
C PHE A 347 21.48 13.68 3.95
N ARG A 348 20.77 12.92 4.79
CA ARG A 348 19.83 13.43 5.79
C ARG A 348 20.05 12.77 7.14
N ALA A 349 20.26 13.56 8.19
CA ALA A 349 20.29 13.07 9.57
C ALA A 349 18.87 13.03 10.17
N TYR A 350 18.55 12.03 11.00
CA TYR A 350 17.28 12.01 11.75
C TYR A 350 17.26 13.12 12.81
N THR A 351 16.26 14.01 12.79
CA THR A 351 16.10 15.07 13.81
C THR A 351 14.68 15.19 14.34
N GLY A 352 13.89 14.11 14.24
CA GLY A 352 12.48 14.07 14.60
C GLY A 352 12.19 14.45 16.07
N ASN A 353 11.00 14.99 16.32
CA ASN A 353 10.45 15.24 17.66
C ASN A 353 8.92 15.16 17.67
N GLU A 354 8.29 15.32 18.84
CA GLU A 354 6.81 15.28 19.03
C GLU A 354 6.03 16.02 17.94
N ARG A 355 6.46 17.24 17.60
CA ARG A 355 5.73 18.16 16.71
C ARG A 355 6.13 18.00 15.25
N GLN A 356 7.33 17.48 15.01
CA GLN A 356 7.97 17.35 13.71
C GLN A 356 8.60 15.95 13.60
N ARG A 357 7.79 14.90 13.69
CA ARG A 357 8.25 13.49 13.81
C ARG A 357 9.09 13.05 12.61
N THR A 358 8.75 13.55 11.42
CA THR A 358 9.45 13.37 10.14
C THR A 358 10.57 14.39 9.90
N ARG A 359 10.96 15.24 10.87
CA ARG A 359 12.03 16.22 10.69
C ARG A 359 13.36 15.50 10.42
N ARG A 360 14.05 15.96 9.39
CA ARG A 360 15.43 15.59 9.05
C ARG A 360 16.26 16.86 8.94
N GLN A 361 17.58 16.73 9.04
CA GLN A 361 18.51 17.79 8.66
C GLN A 361 19.15 17.43 7.32
N ASP A 362 18.85 18.21 6.27
CA ASP A 362 19.39 18.04 4.93
C ASP A 362 20.84 18.54 4.82
N PHE A 363 21.68 17.78 4.12
CA PHE A 363 23.04 18.16 3.73
C PHE A 363 23.24 17.94 2.23
N ASP A 364 23.70 18.97 1.52
CA ASP A 364 24.34 18.82 0.20
C ASP A 364 25.68 18.12 0.40
N PHE A 365 25.99 17.08 -0.40
CA PHE A 365 27.27 16.36 -0.32
C PHE A 365 27.67 15.82 -1.70
N TYR A 366 28.56 16.54 -2.40
CA TYR A 366 28.82 16.32 -3.83
C TYR A 366 30.23 16.72 -4.26
N ALA A 367 30.79 16.09 -5.30
CA ALA A 367 32.13 16.36 -5.81
C ALA A 367 32.21 17.62 -6.70
N ASP A 368 33.39 18.23 -6.80
CA ASP A 368 33.65 19.25 -7.83
C ASP A 368 33.37 18.67 -9.24
N GLY A 369 32.60 19.38 -10.06
CA GLY A 369 32.16 18.92 -11.38
C GLY A 369 30.93 17.97 -11.38
N GLN A 370 30.52 17.44 -10.23
CA GLN A 370 29.27 16.70 -10.12
C GLN A 370 28.09 17.68 -10.18
N THR A 371 27.13 17.45 -11.08
CA THR A 371 25.89 18.23 -11.15
C THR A 371 25.10 18.03 -9.87
N ALA A 372 25.09 19.03 -8.99
CA ALA A 372 24.42 18.95 -7.68
C ALA A 372 22.91 18.73 -7.85
N ASP A 373 22.43 17.58 -7.38
CA ASP A 373 21.03 17.19 -7.53
C ASP A 373 20.14 18.03 -6.61
N ALA A 374 19.34 18.91 -7.21
CA ALA A 374 18.26 19.66 -6.56
C ALA A 374 16.88 18.99 -6.76
N THR A 375 16.81 18.09 -7.74
CA THR A 375 15.63 17.43 -8.31
C THR A 375 15.11 16.29 -7.42
N GLY A 376 15.95 15.34 -7.01
CA GLY A 376 15.61 14.18 -6.17
C GLY A 376 15.33 14.50 -4.69
N ARG A 377 14.82 15.70 -4.37
CA ARG A 377 14.61 16.20 -2.99
C ARG A 377 13.14 16.32 -2.60
N ALA A 378 12.28 16.63 -3.57
CA ALA A 378 10.84 16.42 -3.49
C ALA A 378 10.52 15.03 -4.04
N GLY A 379 9.52 14.35 -3.48
CA GLY A 379 9.30 12.91 -3.69
C GLY A 379 8.98 12.45 -5.11
N GLY A 380 8.71 13.34 -6.06
CA GLY A 380 8.34 12.99 -7.43
C GLY A 380 9.48 12.45 -8.31
N GLU A 381 10.75 12.63 -7.93
CA GLU A 381 11.92 12.33 -8.78
C GLU A 381 12.79 11.14 -8.34
N TRP A 382 12.24 10.18 -7.60
CA TRP A 382 12.75 8.80 -7.72
C TRP A 382 12.60 8.31 -9.20
N LYS A 383 11.74 8.96 -10.01
CA LYS A 383 11.58 8.81 -11.48
C LYS A 383 12.86 8.94 -12.32
N ALA A 384 13.85 9.72 -11.90
CA ALA A 384 14.51 10.61 -12.87
C ALA A 384 15.82 10.13 -13.53
N ARG A 385 16.77 9.51 -12.78
CA ARG A 385 18.18 9.44 -13.23
C ARG A 385 18.94 8.11 -13.10
N ALA A 386 18.37 7.05 -12.54
CA ALA A 386 18.88 5.69 -12.74
C ALA A 386 18.19 5.03 -13.95
N ARG A 387 18.14 5.75 -15.08
CA ARG A 387 16.97 5.72 -15.98
C ARG A 387 17.25 5.38 -17.44
N GLU A 388 18.39 4.76 -17.75
CA GLU A 388 18.70 4.34 -19.12
C GLU A 388 18.48 2.84 -19.33
N THR A 389 19.23 1.92 -18.69
CA THR A 389 18.99 0.46 -18.84
C THR A 389 19.36 -0.39 -17.61
N TYR A 390 19.00 -1.68 -17.65
CA TYR A 390 19.54 -2.79 -16.83
C TYR A 390 21.07 -3.01 -17.00
N GLU A 391 21.77 -2.11 -17.70
CA GLU A 391 23.22 -2.15 -17.88
C GLU A 391 23.95 -1.18 -16.95
N ASP A 392 23.26 -0.15 -16.44
CA ASP A 392 23.79 0.71 -15.37
C ASP A 392 23.81 -0.01 -14.01
N SER A 393 22.89 -0.94 -13.75
CA SER A 393 22.91 -1.75 -12.52
C SER A 393 24.17 -2.63 -12.40
N LYS A 394 24.89 -2.88 -13.51
CA LYS A 394 26.20 -3.55 -13.52
C LYS A 394 27.33 -2.74 -12.85
N LYS A 395 27.08 -1.47 -12.51
CA LYS A 395 28.00 -0.55 -11.78
C LYS A 395 27.73 -0.53 -10.27
N ILE A 396 26.85 -1.41 -9.80
CA ILE A 396 26.38 -1.49 -8.42
C ILE A 396 26.57 -2.93 -7.93
N GLU A 397 27.26 -3.10 -6.81
CA GLU A 397 27.41 -4.39 -6.13
C GLU A 397 26.55 -4.36 -4.87
N VAL A 398 25.64 -5.31 -4.71
CA VAL A 398 24.77 -5.42 -3.51
C VAL A 398 24.88 -6.81 -2.91
N ASN A 399 25.05 -6.86 -1.59
CA ASN A 399 24.69 -8.00 -0.76
C ASN A 399 23.59 -7.58 0.23
N TRP A 400 23.17 -8.49 1.10
CA TRP A 400 22.12 -8.27 2.09
C TRP A 400 22.27 -7.00 2.95
N THR A 401 23.51 -6.61 3.24
CA THR A 401 23.84 -5.62 4.28
C THR A 401 24.66 -4.43 3.80
N THR A 402 25.16 -4.48 2.56
CA THR A 402 26.04 -3.47 1.95
C THR A 402 25.76 -3.29 0.47
N MET A 403 25.79 -2.04 0.02
CA MET A 403 25.78 -1.61 -1.39
C MET A 403 27.06 -0.84 -1.68
N LYS A 404 27.78 -1.23 -2.74
CA LYS A 404 28.84 -0.43 -3.37
C LYS A 404 28.31 0.18 -4.66
N MET A 405 28.66 1.42 -4.95
CA MET A 405 28.19 2.13 -6.13
C MET A 405 29.32 2.96 -6.76
N ASP A 406 29.59 2.70 -8.03
CA ASP A 406 30.54 3.47 -8.85
C ASP A 406 29.80 4.53 -9.66
N MET A 407 30.22 5.79 -9.51
CA MET A 407 29.59 6.95 -10.14
C MET A 407 30.60 7.82 -10.89
N GLY A 408 30.46 7.87 -12.22
CA GLY A 408 31.29 8.71 -13.08
C GLY A 408 30.98 10.20 -12.92
N VAL A 409 32.03 11.03 -12.82
CA VAL A 409 31.98 12.50 -12.82
C VAL A 409 33.04 13.03 -13.78
N GLU A 410 32.59 13.58 -14.92
CA GLU A 410 33.41 13.98 -16.07
C GLU A 410 34.28 12.85 -16.66
N LYS A 411 35.48 12.63 -16.08
CA LYS A 411 36.47 11.62 -16.48
C LYS A 411 36.93 10.73 -15.32
N ASP A 412 36.48 11.06 -14.10
CA ASP A 412 36.83 10.39 -12.87
C ASP A 412 35.65 9.53 -12.38
N THR A 413 35.92 8.62 -11.44
CA THR A 413 34.88 7.82 -10.76
C THR A 413 34.93 8.09 -9.26
N LEU A 414 33.77 8.17 -8.63
CA LEU A 414 33.62 8.10 -7.18
C LEU A 414 33.09 6.74 -6.78
N HIS A 415 33.62 6.21 -5.67
CA HIS A 415 33.26 4.91 -5.13
C HIS A 415 32.56 5.10 -3.79
N TYR A 416 31.27 4.77 -3.70
CA TYR A 416 30.51 4.86 -2.45
C TYR A 416 30.33 3.48 -1.83
N THR A 417 30.41 3.40 -0.50
CA THR A 417 30.10 2.18 0.28
C THR A 417 29.04 2.53 1.33
N TYR A 418 27.86 1.96 1.16
CA TYR A 418 26.71 2.13 2.04
C TYR A 418 26.43 0.81 2.76
N GLY A 419 26.25 0.81 4.07
CA GLY A 419 26.00 -0.40 4.84
C GLY A 419 25.16 -0.14 6.09
N ILE A 420 24.50 -1.18 6.57
CA ILE A 420 23.63 -1.14 7.77
C ILE A 420 24.23 -1.83 8.99
N LEU A 421 25.46 -2.31 8.89
CA LEU A 421 26.18 -2.98 9.98
C LEU A 421 26.86 -1.99 10.93
N VAL A 422 27.13 -0.76 10.49
CA VAL A 422 27.77 0.31 11.27
C VAL A 422 27.08 1.67 11.01
N PRO A 423 26.98 2.59 12.00
CA PRO A 423 26.36 3.90 11.79
C PRO A 423 27.24 4.85 10.95
N GLY A 424 27.04 4.86 9.63
CA GLY A 424 27.67 5.78 8.68
C GLY A 424 28.02 5.12 7.35
N PHE A 425 28.65 5.87 6.45
CA PHE A 425 29.00 5.42 5.10
C PHE A 425 30.40 5.88 4.69
N LEU A 426 30.93 5.29 3.61
CA LEU A 426 32.21 5.68 3.00
C LEU A 426 32.00 6.27 1.61
N VAL A 427 32.91 7.17 1.23
CA VAL A 427 33.12 7.59 -0.16
C VAL A 427 34.61 7.70 -0.43
N ASP A 428 35.08 7.19 -1.57
CA ASP A 428 36.36 7.56 -2.15
C ASP A 428 36.14 8.50 -3.33
N SER A 429 36.95 9.55 -3.41
CA SER A 429 36.79 10.63 -4.36
C SER A 429 38.16 11.18 -4.80
N PRO A 430 38.55 11.03 -6.07
CA PRO A 430 39.74 11.70 -6.61
C PRO A 430 39.57 13.23 -6.71
N ARG A 431 38.36 13.74 -6.42
CA ARG A 431 38.00 15.16 -6.46
C ARG A 431 37.66 15.72 -5.07
N PRO A 432 37.76 17.05 -4.87
CA PRO A 432 37.28 17.67 -3.63
C PRO A 432 35.77 17.46 -3.46
N LEU A 433 35.34 17.19 -2.22
CA LEU A 433 33.93 17.00 -1.86
C LEU A 433 33.40 18.26 -1.15
N ASN A 434 32.26 18.76 -1.59
CA ASN A 434 31.59 19.93 -1.04
C ASN A 434 30.43 19.51 -0.13
N LEU A 435 30.38 20.06 1.08
CA LEU A 435 29.33 19.83 2.06
C LEU A 435 28.68 21.15 2.48
N SER A 436 27.35 21.22 2.51
CA SER A 436 26.65 22.34 3.16
C SER A 436 25.26 21.94 3.69
N SER A 437 24.92 22.41 4.88
CA SER A 437 23.54 22.31 5.42
C SER A 437 22.61 23.30 4.70
N ARG A 438 21.31 22.96 4.67
CA ARG A 438 20.22 23.87 4.25
C ARG A 438 19.27 24.26 5.39
N GLY A 439 19.59 23.92 6.64
CA GLY A 439 18.64 23.95 7.77
C GLY A 439 17.60 22.81 7.69
N GLY A 440 16.58 22.83 8.54
CA GLY A 440 15.59 21.74 8.59
C GLY A 440 14.25 22.11 9.23
N GLY A 441 13.16 21.70 8.57
CA GLY A 441 11.76 21.98 8.94
C GLY A 441 11.14 23.12 8.11
N ASN A 442 9.90 23.02 7.62
CA ASN A 442 8.78 22.18 8.07
C ASN A 442 7.99 21.54 6.89
N LEU A 443 6.89 20.81 7.18
CA LEU A 443 6.21 19.91 6.21
C LEU A 443 5.16 18.89 6.75
N PRO A 444 4.21 19.20 7.66
CA PRO A 444 2.99 18.38 7.81
C PRO A 444 2.10 18.49 6.53
N VAL A 445 1.23 17.52 6.18
CA VAL A 445 -0.01 17.16 6.91
C VAL A 445 -0.28 15.63 6.89
N ARG A 446 -1.07 15.19 7.89
CA ARG A 446 -1.84 13.93 7.97
C ARG A 446 -2.62 13.58 6.67
N SER A 447 -3.00 12.33 6.36
CA SER A 447 -2.71 11.00 6.94
C SER A 447 -3.51 9.92 6.19
N GLY A 448 -2.94 8.72 6.02
CA GLY A 448 -3.66 7.54 5.52
C GLY A 448 -3.56 7.34 4.01
N ALA A 449 -3.51 6.08 3.59
CA ALA A 449 -3.53 5.62 2.20
C ALA A 449 -4.99 5.33 1.76
N PRO A 450 -5.29 5.15 0.45
CA PRO A 450 -4.38 5.14 -0.71
C PRO A 450 -4.74 6.19 -1.79
N ASP A 451 -4.03 6.12 -2.92
CA ASP A 451 -4.22 6.83 -4.20
C ASP A 451 -4.20 8.39 -4.16
N GLU A 452 -3.09 8.93 -4.69
CA GLU A 452 -3.06 10.02 -5.69
C GLU A 452 -3.53 11.43 -5.32
N ASP A 453 -2.61 12.23 -4.75
CA ASP A 453 -2.39 13.61 -5.21
C ASP A 453 -0.92 14.04 -4.98
N GLU A 454 0.02 13.22 -5.47
CA GLU A 454 1.47 13.35 -5.17
C GLU A 454 2.09 14.66 -5.74
N ASP A 455 1.51 15.22 -6.81
CA ASP A 455 1.92 16.51 -7.37
C ASP A 455 1.64 17.70 -6.43
N ARG A 456 0.69 17.56 -5.51
CA ARG A 456 0.40 18.59 -4.50
C ARG A 456 1.50 18.74 -3.45
N PHE A 457 2.46 17.81 -3.38
CA PHE A 457 3.64 17.91 -2.52
C PHE A 457 4.76 18.78 -3.11
N GLN A 458 4.72 19.08 -4.42
CA GLN A 458 5.76 19.89 -5.08
C GLN A 458 5.62 21.40 -4.78
N THR A 459 4.39 21.87 -4.52
CA THR A 459 4.02 23.31 -4.50
C THR A 459 4.42 24.08 -3.24
N LEU A 460 5.15 23.47 -2.31
CA LEU A 460 5.67 24.14 -1.10
C LEU A 460 7.20 24.21 -1.03
N SER A 461 7.94 23.48 -1.87
CA SER A 461 9.32 23.84 -2.23
C SER A 461 9.38 25.11 -3.09
N SER A 462 8.34 25.37 -3.90
CA SER A 462 8.21 26.60 -4.70
C SER A 462 7.88 27.86 -3.89
N ALA A 463 7.66 27.75 -2.57
CA ALA A 463 7.38 28.90 -1.71
C ALA A 463 8.61 29.79 -1.43
N SER A 464 9.82 29.38 -1.82
CA SER A 464 11.00 30.26 -1.81
C SER A 464 11.02 31.16 -3.06
N GLY A 465 10.20 32.22 -3.06
CA GLY A 465 10.05 33.21 -4.14
C GLY A 465 11.28 34.09 -4.45
N SER A 466 12.49 33.60 -4.19
CA SER A 466 13.78 34.25 -4.43
C SER A 466 14.87 33.30 -4.97
N GLY A 467 14.56 32.01 -5.18
CA GLY A 467 15.40 31.07 -5.94
C GLY A 467 16.75 30.66 -5.32
N LYS A 468 17.07 31.08 -4.09
CA LYS A 468 18.31 30.69 -3.39
C LYS A 468 18.04 30.27 -1.95
N ILE A 469 18.11 28.97 -1.68
CA ILE A 469 18.25 28.46 -0.31
C ILE A 469 19.69 28.73 0.14
N SER A 470 19.86 29.42 1.26
CA SER A 470 21.20 29.70 1.81
C SER A 470 21.90 28.39 2.21
N ARG A 471 23.06 28.14 1.62
CA ARG A 471 24.00 27.08 2.06
C ARG A 471 24.71 27.53 3.33
N ILE A 472 24.76 26.64 4.32
CA ILE A 472 25.22 26.93 5.68
C ILE A 472 26.38 26.00 6.05
N GLY A 473 27.54 26.59 6.34
CA GLY A 473 28.69 25.90 6.94
C GLY A 473 28.44 25.57 8.42
N PRO A 474 29.23 24.68 9.04
CA PRO A 474 29.06 24.36 10.44
C PRO A 474 29.28 25.62 11.30
N SER A 475 28.55 25.70 12.42
CA SER A 475 28.67 26.78 13.40
C SER A 475 29.91 26.61 14.28
N ALA A 476 30.32 25.37 14.53
CA ALA A 476 31.56 25.01 15.19
C ALA A 476 32.12 23.70 14.63
N ILE A 477 33.43 23.46 14.78
CA ILE A 477 34.08 22.20 14.44
C ILE A 477 34.90 21.71 15.64
N LEU A 478 34.63 20.50 16.11
CA LEU A 478 35.41 19.83 17.13
C LEU A 478 36.54 19.00 16.50
N THR A 479 37.72 19.07 17.09
CA THR A 479 38.91 18.26 16.74
C THR A 479 39.53 17.69 18.00
N SER A 480 40.51 16.79 17.88
CA SER A 480 41.30 16.30 19.02
C SER A 480 42.09 17.39 19.75
N ARG A 481 42.22 18.60 19.18
CA ARG A 481 42.85 19.78 19.82
C ARG A 481 41.83 20.73 20.47
N GLY A 482 40.54 20.41 20.44
CA GLY A 482 39.46 21.23 20.98
C GLY A 482 38.52 21.79 19.91
N LEU A 483 37.66 22.72 20.36
CA LEU A 483 36.55 23.29 19.61
C LEU A 483 36.95 24.58 18.88
N LEU A 484 36.68 24.62 17.57
CA LEU A 484 36.90 25.76 16.69
C LEU A 484 35.56 26.45 16.39
N ASN A 485 35.44 27.75 16.65
CA ASN A 485 34.18 28.51 16.56
C ASN A 485 34.18 29.59 15.45
N LYS A 486 35.12 29.53 14.49
CA LYS A 486 35.23 30.47 13.36
C LYS A 486 35.74 29.77 12.09
N PRO A 487 35.14 30.02 10.90
CA PRO A 487 35.63 29.52 9.61
C PRO A 487 37.13 29.73 9.39
N GLN A 488 37.83 28.66 9.00
CA GLN A 488 39.28 28.61 8.78
C GLN A 488 39.70 27.35 8.00
N ASP A 489 40.91 27.32 7.45
CA ASP A 489 41.53 26.11 6.93
C ASP A 489 41.94 25.17 8.09
N ILE A 490 41.42 23.95 8.12
CA ILE A 490 41.84 22.91 9.05
C ILE A 490 42.97 22.09 8.42
N ARG A 491 44.10 22.00 9.12
CA ARG A 491 45.36 21.37 8.66
C ARG A 491 45.99 20.55 9.78
N ASN A 492 46.75 19.51 9.43
CA ASN A 492 47.55 18.70 10.35
C ASN A 492 46.75 18.14 11.55
N LEU A 493 45.62 17.47 11.25
CA LEU A 493 44.83 16.69 12.19
C LEU A 493 45.72 15.65 12.90
N GLN A 494 45.70 15.63 14.22
CA GLN A 494 46.55 14.76 15.06
C GLN A 494 45.95 13.35 15.16
N GLU A 495 44.67 13.30 15.56
CA GLU A 495 43.80 12.16 15.35
C GLU A 495 43.06 12.41 14.02
N PRO A 496 42.85 11.40 13.15
CA PRO A 496 42.45 11.63 11.75
C PRO A 496 40.94 11.78 11.60
N TRP A 497 40.33 12.64 12.42
CA TRP A 497 38.91 12.95 12.43
C TRP A 497 38.63 14.40 12.83
N PHE A 498 37.47 14.91 12.43
CA PHE A 498 36.84 16.11 13.00
C PHE A 498 35.32 15.96 12.98
N VAL A 499 34.60 16.75 13.79
CA VAL A 499 33.14 16.77 13.83
C VAL A 499 32.64 18.17 13.55
N GLY A 500 31.92 18.37 12.44
CA GLY A 500 31.20 19.61 12.19
C GLY A 500 29.88 19.65 12.97
N ILE A 501 29.52 20.80 13.53
CA ILE A 501 28.31 20.99 14.33
C ILE A 501 27.43 22.08 13.70
N TRP A 502 26.18 21.76 13.39
CA TRP A 502 25.17 22.67 12.84
C TRP A 502 23.98 22.81 13.79
N GLY A 503 23.53 24.04 14.06
CA GLY A 503 22.29 24.26 14.81
C GLY A 503 21.05 23.75 14.05
N ILE A 504 20.07 23.17 14.75
CA ILE A 504 18.81 22.73 14.14
C ILE A 504 17.89 23.95 13.92
N GLY A 505 17.34 24.10 12.72
CA GLY A 505 16.47 25.22 12.36
C GLY A 505 15.13 25.25 13.09
N GLY A 506 14.65 26.46 13.42
CA GLY A 506 13.31 26.68 13.96
C GLY A 506 13.15 28.04 14.64
N GLN A 507 11.93 28.59 14.66
CA GLN A 507 11.63 29.87 15.33
C GLN A 507 11.62 29.79 16.87
N LYS A 508 11.68 28.59 17.44
CA LYS A 508 11.80 28.31 18.88
C LYS A 508 12.68 27.07 19.08
N PRO A 509 13.47 26.97 20.17
CA PRO A 509 14.26 25.78 20.45
C PRO A 509 13.34 24.57 20.64
N SER A 510 13.40 23.63 19.70
CA SER A 510 12.58 22.41 19.68
C SER A 510 13.53 21.23 19.45
N PRO A 511 14.03 20.59 20.53
CA PRO A 511 15.06 19.56 20.43
C PRO A 511 14.58 18.33 19.65
N THR A 512 15.49 17.40 19.35
CA THR A 512 15.16 16.04 18.88
C THR A 512 14.48 15.24 19.99
N PHE A 513 13.91 14.08 19.65
CA PHE A 513 13.48 13.08 20.64
C PHE A 513 14.58 12.75 21.67
N PHE A 514 15.84 12.69 21.23
CA PHE A 514 16.98 12.40 22.10
C PHE A 514 17.48 13.62 22.90
N GLY A 515 16.88 14.80 22.73
CA GLY A 515 17.22 16.03 23.45
C GLY A 515 18.16 16.99 22.72
N ASP A 516 18.62 16.65 21.51
CA ASP A 516 19.62 17.44 20.78
C ASP A 516 19.06 18.75 20.22
N LYS A 517 19.84 19.83 20.28
CA LYS A 517 19.54 21.15 19.67
C LYS A 517 20.42 21.46 18.45
N ALA A 518 21.41 20.61 18.19
CA ALA A 518 22.31 20.67 17.05
C ALA A 518 22.50 19.26 16.44
N VAL A 519 23.00 19.20 15.20
CA VAL A 519 23.45 17.96 14.54
C VAL A 519 24.96 18.01 14.43
N ALA A 520 25.62 16.93 14.89
CA ALA A 520 27.02 16.66 14.63
C ALA A 520 27.16 15.74 13.40
N VAL A 521 28.16 16.00 12.57
CA VAL A 521 28.59 15.09 11.50
C VAL A 521 30.10 14.86 11.63
N LEU A 522 30.47 13.60 11.85
CA LEU A 522 31.84 13.11 11.81
C LEU A 522 32.35 13.03 10.38
N PHE A 523 33.61 13.43 10.20
CA PHE A 523 34.42 13.14 9.03
C PHE A 523 35.74 12.52 9.50
N THR A 524 36.10 11.36 8.95
CA THR A 524 37.43 10.77 9.11
C THR A 524 38.09 10.53 7.75
N SER A 525 39.39 10.83 7.64
CA SER A 525 40.20 10.60 6.43
C SER A 525 41.70 10.69 6.76
N ASP A 526 42.54 10.11 5.91
CA ASP A 526 44.00 10.33 5.89
C ASP A 526 44.43 11.28 4.75
N ALA A 527 43.48 11.98 4.12
CA ALA A 527 43.73 12.99 3.10
C ALA A 527 44.66 14.10 3.61
N ARG A 528 45.69 14.43 2.82
CA ARG A 528 46.78 15.35 3.23
C ARG A 528 46.51 16.83 2.93
N GLY A 529 45.42 17.15 2.22
CA GLY A 529 45.04 18.52 1.90
C GLY A 529 44.42 19.27 3.09
N PRO A 530 44.28 20.60 3.02
CA PRO A 530 43.48 21.36 3.97
C PRO A 530 41.99 21.06 3.77
N VAL A 531 41.24 20.95 4.88
CA VAL A 531 39.77 21.05 4.85
C VAL A 531 39.41 22.52 4.96
N GLN A 532 38.72 23.05 3.95
CA GLN A 532 38.38 24.48 3.90
C GLN A 532 37.00 24.69 4.55
N TRP A 533 36.93 25.30 5.73
CA TRP A 533 35.66 25.68 6.35
C TRP A 533 35.33 27.15 6.05
N THR A 534 34.17 27.37 5.44
CA THR A 534 33.61 28.69 5.12
C THR A 534 32.29 28.91 5.85
N ALA A 535 31.75 30.13 5.82
CA ALA A 535 30.39 30.39 6.30
C ALA A 535 29.29 29.63 5.51
N SER A 536 29.58 29.18 4.29
CA SER A 536 28.62 28.51 3.40
C SER A 536 28.75 26.98 3.34
N GLY A 537 29.86 26.39 3.83
CA GLY A 537 30.07 24.95 3.77
C GLY A 537 31.44 24.48 4.27
N LEU A 538 31.72 23.20 4.00
CA LEU A 538 33.06 22.63 3.99
C LEU A 538 33.44 22.22 2.57
N ARG A 539 34.72 22.36 2.22
CA ARG A 539 35.32 21.67 1.07
C ARG A 539 36.41 20.74 1.56
N LEU A 540 36.17 19.44 1.42
CA LEU A 540 37.06 18.35 1.79
C LEU A 540 38.03 18.10 0.64
N PRO A 541 39.33 17.87 0.87
CA PRO A 541 40.28 17.49 -0.17
C PRO A 541 40.02 16.06 -0.71
N PRO A 542 40.58 15.72 -1.89
CA PRO A 542 40.52 14.37 -2.45
C PRO A 542 41.03 13.27 -1.52
N GLY A 543 40.50 12.05 -1.72
CA GLY A 543 40.79 10.83 -0.99
C GLY A 543 39.55 10.22 -0.34
N ARG A 544 39.76 9.15 0.43
CA ARG A 544 38.69 8.41 1.11
C ARG A 544 38.19 9.11 2.37
N TRP A 545 36.88 9.16 2.55
CA TRP A 545 36.18 9.76 3.68
C TRP A 545 35.17 8.78 4.28
N GLY A 546 35.20 8.64 5.61
CA GLY A 546 34.10 8.06 6.39
C GLY A 546 33.24 9.15 7.01
N VAL A 547 31.91 9.03 6.88
CA VAL A 547 30.92 10.03 7.29
C VAL A 547 29.86 9.40 8.20
N SER A 548 29.51 10.06 9.32
CA SER A 548 28.47 9.58 10.25
C SER A 548 27.83 10.71 11.05
N THR A 549 26.54 10.58 11.35
CA THR A 549 25.71 11.55 12.11
C THR A 549 25.31 11.01 13.49
N ALA A 550 25.87 9.88 13.91
CA ALA A 550 25.42 9.06 15.04
C ALA A 550 25.79 9.59 16.45
N PHE A 551 25.43 10.85 16.70
CA PHE A 551 25.68 11.62 17.94
C PHE A 551 24.41 11.88 18.76
N HIS A 552 23.32 11.14 18.50
CA HIS A 552 22.03 11.33 19.17
C HIS A 552 22.09 11.30 20.70
N GLY A 553 21.53 12.35 21.31
CA GLY A 553 21.48 12.59 22.75
C GLY A 553 22.70 13.31 23.33
N LEU A 554 23.72 13.62 22.53
CA LEU A 554 24.95 14.25 23.00
C LEU A 554 24.96 15.78 22.85
N LEU A 555 24.04 16.38 22.08
CA LEU A 555 24.02 17.82 21.78
C LEU A 555 22.85 18.56 22.46
N ASN A 556 22.62 18.25 23.74
CA ASN A 556 21.65 18.90 24.60
C ASN A 556 22.20 20.21 25.25
N ASP A 557 21.46 20.84 26.17
CA ASP A 557 21.88 22.10 26.82
C ASP A 557 23.18 21.98 27.63
N ASN A 558 23.47 20.80 28.17
CA ASN A 558 24.66 20.50 28.97
C ASN A 558 25.64 19.60 28.19
N TRP A 559 25.77 19.81 26.88
CA TRP A 559 26.64 18.99 26.03
C TRP A 559 28.13 19.13 26.42
N ASP A 560 28.86 18.04 26.29
CA ASP A 560 30.30 17.96 26.60
C ASP A 560 31.10 17.62 25.34
N ALA A 561 32.11 18.45 25.04
CA ALA A 561 33.04 18.25 23.94
C ALA A 561 33.90 16.98 24.13
N ALA A 562 34.18 16.53 25.36
CA ALA A 562 34.89 15.28 25.59
C ALA A 562 34.03 14.06 25.18
N LEU A 563 32.75 14.02 25.57
CA LEU A 563 31.83 12.96 25.14
C LEU A 563 31.63 12.92 23.61
N LEU A 564 31.60 14.09 22.94
CA LEU A 564 31.60 14.13 21.47
C LEU A 564 32.91 13.61 20.88
N ALA A 565 34.07 13.96 21.45
CA ALA A 565 35.37 13.49 20.99
C ALA A 565 35.50 11.97 21.13
N ASP A 566 35.05 11.38 22.23
CA ASP A 566 35.10 9.93 22.45
C ASP A 566 34.11 9.17 21.54
N ARG A 567 32.92 9.74 21.27
CA ARG A 567 32.03 9.21 20.22
C ARG A 567 32.68 9.30 18.83
N ALA A 568 33.35 10.40 18.51
CA ALA A 568 34.05 10.59 17.24
C ALA A 568 35.21 9.59 17.06
N ARG A 569 36.00 9.35 18.11
CA ARG A 569 37.08 8.34 18.13
C ARG A 569 36.55 6.93 17.89
N LEU A 570 35.46 6.55 18.57
CA LEU A 570 34.81 5.25 18.42
C LEU A 570 34.32 5.04 16.98
N LEU A 571 33.52 5.97 16.47
CA LEU A 571 32.96 5.91 15.11
C LEU A 571 34.06 5.97 14.04
N ALA A 572 35.11 6.78 14.21
CA ALA A 572 36.23 6.83 13.26
C ALA A 572 36.96 5.48 13.16
N ARG A 573 37.12 4.75 14.27
CA ARG A 573 37.71 3.40 14.28
C ARG A 573 36.84 2.38 13.57
N PHE A 574 35.53 2.41 13.82
CA PHE A 574 34.57 1.53 13.15
C PHE A 574 34.44 1.85 11.65
N LEU A 575 34.43 3.11 11.24
CA LEU A 575 34.40 3.48 9.82
C LEU A 575 35.69 3.11 9.07
N ARG A 576 36.82 2.96 9.78
CA ARG A 576 38.11 2.45 9.24
C ARG A 576 38.25 0.93 9.29
N THR A 577 37.23 0.24 9.80
CA THR A 577 37.10 -1.21 9.87
C THR A 577 35.65 -1.52 9.51
N TYR A 578 35.28 -1.15 8.29
CA TYR A 578 33.90 -1.03 7.87
C TYR A 578 33.35 -2.43 7.54
N PRO A 579 32.37 -2.96 8.29
CA PRO A 579 31.75 -4.25 7.96
C PRO A 579 31.03 -4.14 6.61
N VAL A 580 31.41 -5.00 5.67
CA VAL A 580 30.94 -5.02 4.27
C VAL A 580 30.11 -6.25 3.93
N ASP A 581 30.04 -7.25 4.81
CA ASP A 581 29.19 -8.42 4.64
C ASP A 581 28.81 -9.04 6.00
N CYS A 582 27.71 -9.79 6.00
CA CYS A 582 27.18 -10.56 7.13
C CYS A 582 26.53 -11.84 6.60
N ARG A 583 27.21 -12.98 6.76
CA ARG A 583 26.62 -14.30 6.49
C ARG A 583 25.93 -14.79 7.75
N GLU A 584 24.61 -14.92 7.68
CA GLU A 584 23.75 -15.37 8.77
C GLU A 584 23.38 -16.83 8.55
N TYR A 585 23.51 -17.66 9.59
CA TYR A 585 23.06 -19.04 9.61
C TYR A 585 22.11 -19.23 10.80
N TYR A 586 21.15 -20.13 10.65
CA TYR A 586 20.12 -20.41 11.66
C TYR A 586 19.99 -21.91 11.96
N LYS A 587 19.47 -22.17 13.15
CA LYS A 587 18.97 -23.46 13.63
C LYS A 587 17.64 -23.21 14.33
N VAL A 588 16.58 -23.93 13.94
CA VAL A 588 15.27 -23.85 14.60
C VAL A 588 15.23 -24.84 15.75
N GLU A 589 14.73 -24.39 16.89
CA GLU A 589 14.44 -25.18 18.09
C GLU A 589 12.98 -24.90 18.51
N ASP A 590 12.45 -25.58 19.53
CA ASP A 590 11.00 -25.53 19.82
C ASP A 590 10.50 -24.10 20.13
N ASP A 591 11.13 -23.42 21.10
CA ASP A 591 10.74 -22.08 21.55
C ASP A 591 11.58 -20.94 20.95
N THR A 592 12.67 -21.26 20.22
CA THR A 592 13.66 -20.29 19.74
C THR A 592 14.16 -20.57 18.32
N VAL A 593 14.76 -19.58 17.70
CA VAL A 593 15.64 -19.76 16.54
C VAL A 593 17.02 -19.21 16.93
N ARG A 594 18.02 -20.10 16.96
CA ARG A 594 19.41 -19.75 17.24
C ARG A 594 20.07 -19.26 15.96
N ILE A 595 20.68 -18.09 16.03
CA ILE A 595 21.30 -17.38 14.92
C ILE A 595 22.81 -17.27 15.16
N PHE A 596 23.60 -17.52 14.12
CA PHE A 596 25.05 -17.32 14.08
C PHE A 596 25.42 -16.47 12.88
N ASN A 597 26.08 -15.32 13.11
CA ASN A 597 26.47 -14.37 12.06
C ASN A 597 27.99 -14.26 11.97
N GLU A 598 28.54 -14.35 10.75
CA GLU A 598 29.94 -14.07 10.42
C GLU A 598 30.05 -12.74 9.67
N PHE A 599 30.95 -11.88 10.12
CA PHE A 599 31.16 -10.55 9.55
C PHE A 599 32.53 -10.45 8.83
N THR A 600 32.57 -9.72 7.72
CA THR A 600 33.82 -9.36 7.03
C THR A 600 33.96 -7.83 6.91
N TYR A 601 35.19 -7.33 6.88
CA TYR A 601 35.48 -5.90 7.01
C TYR A 601 36.43 -5.39 5.93
N GLU A 602 36.12 -4.22 5.39
CA GLU A 602 37.09 -3.42 4.65
C GLU A 602 37.88 -2.54 5.61
N ARG A 603 39.21 -2.72 5.62
CA ARG A 603 40.15 -2.03 6.51
C ARG A 603 40.93 -0.99 5.72
N TRP A 604 40.85 0.28 6.13
CA TRP A 604 41.53 1.37 5.41
C TRP A 604 42.17 2.40 6.33
N GLY A 605 43.14 3.13 5.77
CA GLY A 605 43.91 4.14 6.48
C GLY A 605 44.79 3.60 7.61
N ARG A 606 45.36 4.52 8.39
CA ARG A 606 46.22 4.29 9.56
C ARG A 606 45.76 3.13 10.46
N PRO A 607 46.54 2.04 10.62
CA PRO A 607 46.19 0.90 11.48
C PRO A 607 45.96 1.27 12.95
N ASP A 608 46.69 2.26 13.49
CA ASP A 608 46.48 2.73 14.86
C ASP A 608 45.12 3.42 15.08
N TRP A 609 44.39 3.70 13.99
CA TRP A 609 43.03 4.24 13.95
C TRP A 609 41.99 3.27 13.39
N GLN A 610 42.30 1.99 13.26
CA GLN A 610 41.32 0.94 12.99
C GLN A 610 40.71 0.41 14.31
N ALA A 611 39.63 -0.37 14.20
CA ALA A 611 39.12 -1.20 15.28
C ALA A 611 39.68 -2.64 15.18
N PRO A 612 39.74 -3.40 16.29
CA PRO A 612 39.64 -4.86 16.23
C PRO A 612 38.34 -5.27 15.53
N ASP A 613 38.23 -6.54 15.11
CA ASP A 613 36.96 -7.03 14.57
C ASP A 613 35.86 -6.94 15.64
N TYR A 614 34.65 -6.59 15.22
CA TYR A 614 33.50 -6.36 16.10
C TYR A 614 32.20 -6.81 15.42
N ALA A 615 31.39 -7.58 16.13
CA ALA A 615 30.20 -8.22 15.58
C ALA A 615 28.95 -7.41 15.98
N PRO A 616 28.35 -6.62 15.08
CA PRO A 616 27.22 -5.75 15.39
C PRO A 616 25.94 -6.53 15.65
N ILE A 617 25.09 -6.00 16.53
CA ILE A 617 23.79 -6.57 16.94
C ILE A 617 22.67 -5.73 16.29
N PRO A 618 21.66 -6.33 15.64
CA PRO A 618 20.54 -5.60 15.07
C PRO A 618 19.85 -4.68 16.11
N PRO A 619 19.68 -3.37 15.82
CA PRO A 619 19.16 -2.40 16.80
C PRO A 619 17.77 -2.74 17.34
N ILE A 620 16.88 -3.31 16.51
CA ILE A 620 15.53 -3.68 16.94
C ILE A 620 15.53 -4.84 17.95
N TYR A 621 16.45 -5.81 17.82
CA TYR A 621 16.60 -6.90 18.78
C TYR A 621 17.27 -6.42 20.07
N SER A 622 18.24 -5.51 19.96
CA SER A 622 18.79 -4.79 21.12
C SER A 622 17.71 -4.02 21.89
N TRP A 623 16.71 -3.44 21.22
CA TRP A 623 15.55 -2.85 21.87
C TRP A 623 14.56 -3.88 22.44
N GLY A 624 14.37 -5.04 21.78
CA GLY A 624 13.59 -6.16 22.31
C GLY A 624 14.14 -6.67 23.65
N ARG A 625 15.46 -6.82 23.74
CA ARG A 625 16.18 -7.11 24.98
C ARG A 625 15.86 -6.10 26.09
N ASP A 626 16.03 -4.81 25.83
CA ASP A 626 15.89 -3.76 26.85
C ASP A 626 14.44 -3.49 27.27
N SER A 627 13.47 -3.64 26.35
CA SER A 627 12.07 -3.25 26.58
C SER A 627 11.14 -4.42 26.92
N ARG A 628 11.53 -5.65 26.58
CA ARG A 628 10.76 -6.88 26.80
C ARG A 628 11.54 -8.00 27.52
N GLY A 629 12.85 -7.85 27.74
CA GLY A 629 13.66 -8.83 28.48
C GLY A 629 14.08 -10.07 27.68
N TRP A 630 14.20 -9.96 26.35
CA TRP A 630 14.60 -11.07 25.48
C TRP A 630 16.01 -11.58 25.82
N SER A 631 16.10 -12.71 26.53
CA SER A 631 17.32 -13.23 27.14
C SER A 631 18.39 -13.68 26.14
N GLY A 632 17.97 -14.21 24.99
CA GLY A 632 18.87 -14.69 23.93
C GLY A 632 19.64 -13.59 23.18
N ILE A 633 19.40 -12.31 23.46
CA ILE A 633 20.08 -11.19 22.81
C ILE A 633 21.26 -10.71 23.68
N PRO A 634 22.52 -10.78 23.19
CA PRO A 634 23.69 -10.40 23.99
C PRO A 634 23.68 -8.95 24.48
N ASN A 635 24.36 -8.72 25.61
CA ASN A 635 24.44 -7.39 26.23
C ASN A 635 25.25 -6.36 25.40
N GLY A 636 26.16 -6.83 24.56
CA GLY A 636 27.22 -6.04 23.95
C GLY A 636 28.46 -5.96 24.84
N VAL A 637 29.52 -5.28 24.39
CA VAL A 637 30.81 -5.21 25.11
C VAL A 637 30.66 -4.58 26.51
N SER A 638 31.14 -5.29 27.53
CA SER A 638 31.08 -4.84 28.93
C SER A 638 32.31 -4.01 29.34
N GLY A 639 32.10 -2.91 30.06
CA GLY A 639 33.17 -2.12 30.69
C GLY A 639 32.65 -1.01 31.61
N LYS A 640 33.52 -0.50 32.49
CA LYS A 640 33.19 0.65 33.37
C LYS A 640 33.14 1.98 32.60
N ASN A 641 34.08 2.19 31.67
CA ASN A 641 34.23 3.45 30.93
C ASN A 641 33.93 3.33 29.42
N ALA A 642 33.45 2.17 28.96
CA ALA A 642 33.14 1.96 27.55
C ALA A 642 31.78 2.57 27.18
N VAL A 643 31.71 3.26 26.04
CA VAL A 643 30.45 3.60 25.39
C VAL A 643 29.76 2.28 24.99
N ARG A 644 28.62 1.96 25.60
CA ARG A 644 27.96 0.64 25.46
C ARG A 644 27.02 0.54 24.25
N GLU A 645 26.68 1.66 23.64
CA GLU A 645 25.70 1.74 22.55
C GLU A 645 25.83 3.03 21.74
N VAL A 646 25.31 2.99 20.52
CA VAL A 646 25.02 4.16 19.68
C VAL A 646 23.51 4.24 19.50
N LYS A 647 22.90 5.34 19.97
CA LYS A 647 21.47 5.60 19.72
C LYS A 647 21.25 5.85 18.23
N THR A 648 20.36 5.08 17.63
CA THR A 648 19.87 5.26 16.25
C THR A 648 18.37 5.57 16.27
N GLN A 649 17.75 6.00 15.17
CA GLN A 649 16.29 6.15 15.12
C GLN A 649 15.53 4.81 15.10
N ILE A 650 16.21 3.67 15.01
CA ILE A 650 15.62 2.32 14.87
C ILE A 650 15.96 1.36 16.04
N GLY A 651 16.63 1.89 17.07
CA GLY A 651 16.99 1.19 18.31
C GLY A 651 18.42 1.52 18.78
N PRO A 652 18.85 1.03 19.94
CA PRO A 652 20.24 1.14 20.37
C PRO A 652 21.13 0.14 19.61
N TRP A 653 22.04 0.63 18.77
CA TRP A 653 23.04 -0.20 18.09
C TRP A 653 24.17 -0.57 19.06
N ARG A 654 24.55 -1.85 19.05
CA ARG A 654 25.55 -2.46 19.96
C ARG A 654 26.37 -3.49 19.19
N TRP A 655 27.47 -3.94 19.79
CA TRP A 655 28.37 -4.92 19.17
C TRP A 655 29.01 -5.83 20.23
N GLN A 656 29.55 -6.96 19.78
CA GLN A 656 30.51 -7.79 20.53
C GLN A 656 31.93 -7.63 19.97
N ASN A 657 32.92 -8.15 20.69
CA ASN A 657 34.30 -8.26 20.19
C ASN A 657 34.47 -9.53 19.34
N GLY A 658 35.29 -9.47 18.29
CA GLY A 658 35.46 -10.56 17.32
C GLY A 658 34.53 -10.42 16.12
N ASN A 659 34.71 -11.26 15.10
CA ASN A 659 33.99 -11.21 13.83
C ASN A 659 32.73 -12.09 13.77
N THR A 660 32.27 -12.62 14.90
CA THR A 660 31.14 -13.55 15.00
C THR A 660 30.14 -13.13 16.07
N LEU A 661 28.84 -13.28 15.82
CA LEU A 661 27.78 -13.08 16.82
C LEU A 661 26.85 -14.30 16.88
N THR A 662 26.56 -14.77 18.09
CA THR A 662 25.52 -15.76 18.36
C THR A 662 24.41 -15.12 19.19
N TYR A 663 23.14 -15.34 18.83
CA TYR A 663 21.97 -14.88 19.57
C TYR A 663 20.73 -15.74 19.29
N GLU A 664 19.67 -15.57 20.07
CA GLU A 664 18.44 -16.36 19.94
C GLU A 664 17.21 -15.45 19.79
N LEU A 665 16.31 -15.80 18.88
CA LEU A 665 15.05 -15.10 18.63
C LEU A 665 13.88 -15.96 19.15
N PRO A 666 12.96 -15.44 20.00
CA PRO A 666 11.83 -16.22 20.50
C PRO A 666 10.79 -16.53 19.40
N ARG A 667 10.30 -17.78 19.37
CA ARG A 667 9.21 -18.22 18.49
C ARG A 667 7.84 -17.98 19.14
N PHE A 668 7.48 -16.71 19.34
CA PHE A 668 6.19 -16.33 19.96
C PHE A 668 5.00 -17.06 19.32
N ALA A 669 4.22 -17.82 20.08
CA ALA A 669 3.05 -18.51 19.54
C ALA A 669 1.99 -17.52 19.05
N ALA A 670 1.37 -17.83 17.90
CA ALA A 670 0.31 -17.05 17.26
C ALA A 670 -0.91 -17.96 16.98
N PRO A 671 -1.60 -18.46 18.02
CA PRO A 671 -2.64 -19.49 17.89
C PRO A 671 -3.95 -18.96 17.30
N HIS A 672 -4.61 -19.78 16.47
CA HIS A 672 -5.99 -19.52 16.05
C HIS A 672 -6.96 -19.93 17.16
N ALA A 673 -7.47 -18.98 17.95
CA ALA A 673 -8.50 -19.26 18.95
C ALA A 673 -9.91 -19.23 18.32
N ALA A 674 -10.48 -20.41 18.08
CA ALA A 674 -11.88 -20.58 17.72
C ALA A 674 -12.73 -20.82 18.96
N PHE A 675 -13.79 -20.04 19.13
CA PHE A 675 -14.65 -20.10 20.31
C PHE A 675 -15.94 -20.90 20.04
N PRO A 676 -16.43 -21.70 21.00
CA PRO A 676 -17.60 -22.54 20.82
C PRO A 676 -18.91 -21.76 20.79
N ARG A 677 -19.93 -22.34 20.16
CA ARG A 677 -21.30 -21.83 20.18
C ARG A 677 -21.84 -21.85 21.62
N ARG A 678 -22.60 -20.83 21.99
CA ARG A 678 -23.25 -20.68 23.30
C ARG A 678 -24.73 -20.39 23.12
N THR A 679 -25.57 -21.08 23.91
CA THR A 679 -27.03 -20.90 23.90
C THR A 679 -27.45 -19.48 24.28
N GLU A 680 -26.69 -18.83 25.15
CA GLU A 680 -26.91 -17.47 25.65
C GLU A 680 -26.74 -16.40 24.55
N PHE A 681 -26.11 -16.77 23.42
CA PHE A 681 -25.82 -15.90 22.28
C PHE A 681 -26.69 -16.23 21.06
N SER A 682 -27.66 -17.15 21.15
CA SER A 682 -28.44 -17.70 20.02
C SER A 682 -28.92 -16.62 19.03
N GLY A 683 -29.69 -15.63 19.48
CA GLY A 683 -30.21 -14.56 18.62
C GLY A 683 -29.16 -13.63 18.00
N THR A 684 -27.95 -13.56 18.56
CA THR A 684 -26.81 -12.89 17.89
C THR A 684 -26.26 -13.76 16.77
N ILE A 685 -26.12 -15.07 17.01
CA ILE A 685 -25.55 -16.02 16.06
C ILE A 685 -26.53 -16.26 14.90
N GLU A 686 -27.83 -16.40 15.17
CA GLU A 686 -28.88 -16.48 14.15
C GLU A 686 -28.88 -15.25 13.22
N ALA A 687 -28.70 -14.05 13.76
CA ALA A 687 -28.60 -12.82 12.97
C ALA A 687 -27.31 -12.74 12.12
N VAL A 688 -26.23 -13.38 12.56
CA VAL A 688 -24.97 -13.55 11.81
C VAL A 688 -25.14 -14.58 10.69
N GLU A 689 -25.75 -15.72 10.99
CA GLU A 689 -25.99 -16.83 10.06
C GLU A 689 -26.98 -16.44 8.95
N ALA A 690 -28.06 -15.73 9.29
CA ALA A 690 -28.96 -15.14 8.29
C ALA A 690 -28.23 -14.12 7.38
N GLY A 691 -27.25 -13.39 7.92
CA GLY A 691 -26.40 -12.47 7.16
C GLY A 691 -25.43 -13.17 6.20
N ILE A 692 -24.96 -14.37 6.56
CA ILE A 692 -24.15 -15.25 5.71
C ILE A 692 -25.03 -15.82 4.60
N HIS A 693 -26.16 -16.43 4.94
CA HIS A 693 -27.09 -17.03 3.98
C HIS A 693 -27.57 -16.03 2.92
N ALA A 694 -27.89 -14.80 3.35
CA ALA A 694 -28.30 -13.72 2.45
C ALA A 694 -27.23 -13.28 1.45
N VAL A 695 -25.93 -13.46 1.72
CA VAL A 695 -24.87 -13.25 0.72
C VAL A 695 -24.55 -14.52 -0.06
N ALA A 696 -24.68 -15.70 0.55
CA ALA A 696 -24.42 -16.99 -0.06
C ALA A 696 -25.46 -17.41 -1.11
N THR A 697 -26.65 -16.82 -1.09
CA THR A 697 -27.75 -17.06 -2.05
C THR A 697 -27.93 -15.94 -3.10
N ALA A 698 -27.16 -14.86 -3.02
CA ALA A 698 -27.32 -13.69 -3.88
C ALA A 698 -26.51 -13.79 -5.19
N GLU A 699 -27.21 -14.01 -6.31
CA GLU A 699 -26.65 -13.93 -7.67
C GLU A 699 -26.36 -12.46 -8.11
N PRO A 700 -25.38 -12.21 -9.00
CA PRO A 700 -24.45 -13.18 -9.59
C PRO A 700 -23.26 -13.51 -8.68
N HIS A 701 -22.82 -14.76 -8.67
CA HIS A 701 -21.68 -15.22 -7.86
C HIS A 701 -20.28 -14.91 -8.42
N THR A 702 -20.16 -14.35 -9.62
CA THR A 702 -18.88 -14.31 -10.37
C THR A 702 -17.86 -13.28 -9.84
N TYR A 703 -16.62 -13.73 -9.62
CA TYR A 703 -15.52 -12.90 -9.15
C TYR A 703 -14.51 -12.57 -10.26
N TYR A 704 -14.76 -11.47 -10.97
CA TYR A 704 -13.97 -11.01 -12.13
C TYR A 704 -12.65 -10.30 -11.77
N ASN A 705 -11.87 -10.80 -10.82
CA ASN A 705 -10.63 -10.16 -10.40
C ASN A 705 -9.50 -11.17 -10.14
N ASN A 706 -8.26 -10.71 -10.25
CA ASN A 706 -7.01 -11.47 -10.13
C ASN A 706 -6.04 -10.73 -9.19
N HIS A 707 -6.55 -10.30 -8.04
CA HIS A 707 -5.77 -9.55 -7.06
C HIS A 707 -5.89 -10.26 -5.70
N PRO A 708 -4.86 -10.99 -5.23
CA PRO A 708 -4.97 -11.97 -4.14
C PRO A 708 -5.64 -11.40 -2.88
N TRP A 709 -5.21 -10.23 -2.40
CA TRP A 709 -5.82 -9.60 -1.22
C TRP A 709 -7.29 -9.23 -1.38
N LYS A 710 -7.83 -9.06 -2.60
CA LYS A 710 -9.25 -8.73 -2.83
C LYS A 710 -10.15 -9.95 -2.84
N ALA A 711 -9.63 -11.15 -3.09
CA ALA A 711 -10.41 -12.38 -3.16
C ALA A 711 -11.08 -12.76 -1.81
N PRO A 712 -10.41 -12.67 -0.64
CA PRO A 712 -11.04 -12.95 0.65
C PRO A 712 -11.97 -11.84 1.19
N TYR A 713 -12.04 -10.69 0.50
CA TYR A 713 -13.03 -9.64 0.77
C TYR A 713 -14.34 -9.86 0.00
N PHE A 714 -14.35 -10.65 -1.08
CA PHE A 714 -15.55 -10.96 -1.83
C PHE A 714 -16.54 -11.75 -0.96
N LYS A 715 -17.77 -11.23 -0.83
CA LYS A 715 -18.79 -11.71 0.13
C LYS A 715 -18.22 -11.92 1.57
N ARG A 716 -17.15 -11.19 1.93
CA ARG A 716 -16.41 -11.18 3.22
C ARG A 716 -16.13 -12.55 3.84
N TRP A 717 -16.02 -13.61 3.04
CA TRP A 717 -16.00 -14.98 3.57
C TRP A 717 -14.90 -15.22 4.60
N SER A 718 -13.68 -14.70 4.36
CA SER A 718 -12.55 -14.90 5.26
C SER A 718 -12.68 -14.13 6.58
N HIS A 719 -13.57 -13.13 6.67
CA HIS A 719 -13.85 -12.43 7.92
C HIS A 719 -14.90 -13.19 8.75
N GLY A 720 -15.90 -13.78 8.07
CA GLY A 720 -16.89 -14.65 8.72
C GLY A 720 -16.28 -15.95 9.23
N LEU A 721 -15.35 -16.54 8.48
CA LEU A 721 -14.67 -17.78 8.86
C LEU A 721 -13.77 -17.65 10.11
N LEU A 722 -13.39 -16.42 10.52
CA LEU A 722 -12.76 -16.18 11.83
C LEU A 722 -13.65 -16.61 13.00
N GLY A 723 -14.98 -16.51 12.82
CA GLY A 723 -15.98 -16.99 13.77
C GLY A 723 -16.40 -18.45 13.56
N GLY A 724 -15.69 -19.22 12.72
CA GLY A 724 -16.14 -20.53 12.23
C GLY A 724 -16.47 -21.57 13.31
N GLY A 725 -15.89 -21.43 14.52
CA GLY A 725 -16.14 -22.29 15.67
C GLY A 725 -17.56 -22.22 16.26
N PHE A 726 -18.22 -21.05 16.22
CA PHE A 726 -19.59 -20.88 16.74
C PHE A 726 -20.68 -20.97 15.65
N LEU A 727 -20.29 -20.92 14.37
CA LEU A 727 -21.20 -21.11 13.24
C LEU A 727 -21.69 -22.55 13.15
N SER A 728 -22.96 -22.72 12.78
CA SER A 728 -23.53 -23.99 12.33
C SER A 728 -22.80 -24.52 11.11
N GLU A 729 -22.88 -25.84 10.89
CA GLU A 729 -22.29 -26.47 9.72
C GLU A 729 -22.83 -25.89 8.40
N GLN A 730 -24.12 -25.53 8.32
CA GLN A 730 -24.68 -24.89 7.13
C GLN A 730 -23.99 -23.55 6.83
N ALA A 731 -24.02 -22.60 7.76
CA ALA A 731 -23.47 -21.25 7.53
C ALA A 731 -21.96 -21.29 7.26
N ARG A 732 -21.22 -22.21 7.91
CA ARG A 732 -19.79 -22.40 7.61
C ARG A 732 -19.57 -23.03 6.23
N ASN A 733 -20.35 -24.03 5.83
CA ASN A 733 -20.26 -24.64 4.50
C ASN A 733 -20.64 -23.67 3.38
N GLU A 734 -21.61 -22.77 3.60
CA GLU A 734 -21.93 -21.67 2.68
C GLU A 734 -20.72 -20.75 2.46
N LEU A 735 -20.00 -20.36 3.53
CA LEU A 735 -18.76 -19.59 3.40
C LEU A 735 -17.62 -20.38 2.76
N LEU A 736 -17.47 -21.68 3.06
CA LEU A 736 -16.46 -22.55 2.44
C LEU A 736 -16.70 -22.77 0.94
N GLY A 737 -17.97 -22.82 0.51
CA GLY A 737 -18.37 -22.88 -0.90
C GLY A 737 -17.98 -21.62 -1.68
N ILE A 738 -18.08 -20.45 -1.06
CA ILE A 738 -17.54 -19.19 -1.62
C ILE A 738 -16.00 -19.21 -1.61
N ALA A 739 -15.39 -19.69 -0.52
CA ALA A 739 -13.96 -19.65 -0.30
C ALA A 739 -13.16 -20.49 -1.31
N ARG A 740 -13.56 -21.74 -1.56
CA ARG A 740 -12.77 -22.71 -2.35
C ARG A 740 -12.34 -22.22 -3.74
N PRO A 741 -13.22 -21.71 -4.63
CA PRO A 741 -12.78 -21.18 -5.93
C PRO A 741 -11.89 -19.93 -5.79
N LEU A 742 -12.06 -19.15 -4.72
CA LEU A 742 -11.26 -17.95 -4.46
C LEU A 742 -9.85 -18.28 -3.95
N VAL A 743 -9.69 -19.36 -3.17
CA VAL A 743 -8.38 -19.92 -2.80
C VAL A 743 -7.60 -20.40 -4.04
N VAL A 744 -8.27 -21.08 -4.98
CA VAL A 744 -7.65 -21.44 -6.28
C VAL A 744 -7.23 -20.18 -7.04
N ARG A 745 -8.14 -19.20 -7.17
CA ARG A 745 -7.90 -17.93 -7.87
C ARG A 745 -6.76 -17.10 -7.28
N MET A 746 -6.57 -17.14 -5.95
CA MET A 746 -5.43 -16.48 -5.28
C MET A 746 -4.08 -17.01 -5.74
N TYR A 747 -3.98 -18.25 -6.24
CA TYR A 747 -2.75 -18.87 -6.75
C TYR A 747 -2.86 -19.28 -8.23
N GLU A 748 -3.69 -18.57 -9.01
CA GLU A 748 -3.62 -18.63 -10.47
C GLU A 748 -2.42 -17.84 -11.02
N PRO A 749 -1.81 -18.27 -12.14
CA PRO A 749 -0.71 -17.52 -12.79
C PRO A 749 -1.08 -16.11 -13.26
N SER A 750 -2.38 -15.80 -13.35
CA SER A 750 -2.93 -14.48 -13.69
C SER A 750 -2.96 -13.50 -12.52
N SER A 751 -2.87 -14.01 -11.28
CA SER A 751 -2.93 -13.22 -10.04
C SER A 751 -1.57 -12.70 -9.58
N TRP A 752 -0.46 -13.14 -10.20
CA TRP A 752 0.90 -12.84 -9.76
C TRP A 752 1.82 -12.48 -10.94
N ILE A 753 2.60 -11.42 -10.76
CA ILE A 753 3.52 -10.88 -11.77
C ILE A 753 4.95 -11.32 -11.39
N PRO A 754 5.62 -12.14 -12.21
CA PRO A 754 6.99 -12.56 -11.94
C PRO A 754 7.98 -11.43 -12.25
N ARG A 755 8.95 -11.23 -11.36
CA ARG A 755 9.94 -10.15 -11.35
C ARG A 755 11.34 -10.70 -11.09
N ARG A 756 12.33 -9.82 -11.18
CA ARG A 756 13.69 -10.02 -10.66
C ARG A 756 14.12 -8.76 -9.93
N GLU A 757 14.82 -8.93 -8.82
CA GLU A 757 15.54 -7.83 -8.17
C GLU A 757 16.70 -7.37 -9.08
N ARG A 758 16.93 -6.06 -9.22
CA ARG A 758 17.79 -5.48 -10.28
C ARG A 758 19.29 -5.64 -10.08
N PHE A 759 19.76 -5.87 -8.86
CA PHE A 759 21.18 -5.92 -8.54
C PHE A 759 21.66 -7.38 -8.35
N THR A 760 20.84 -8.19 -7.69
CA THR A 760 21.10 -9.62 -7.44
C THR A 760 20.54 -10.54 -8.53
N GLY A 761 19.55 -10.07 -9.30
CA GLY A 761 18.85 -10.89 -10.31
C GLY A 761 17.85 -11.89 -9.71
N GLU A 762 17.69 -11.95 -8.39
CA GLU A 762 16.87 -12.92 -7.68
C GLU A 762 15.39 -12.83 -8.11
N PRO A 763 14.77 -13.92 -8.59
CA PRO A 763 13.41 -13.89 -9.08
C PRO A 763 12.40 -14.03 -7.94
N TYR A 764 11.31 -13.27 -8.02
CA TYR A 764 10.20 -13.33 -7.06
C TYR A 764 8.87 -13.08 -7.77
N TYR A 765 7.76 -13.45 -7.13
CA TYR A 765 6.41 -13.08 -7.57
C TYR A 765 5.90 -11.89 -6.77
N VAL A 766 5.21 -10.96 -7.45
CA VAL A 766 4.62 -9.77 -6.83
C VAL A 766 3.19 -9.51 -7.31
N ARG A 767 2.38 -8.91 -6.46
CA ARG A 767 1.11 -8.28 -6.83
C ARG A 767 0.83 -7.16 -5.84
N GLY A 768 0.21 -6.07 -6.29
CA GLY A 768 0.04 -4.88 -5.47
C GLY A 768 -0.87 -3.83 -6.11
N TRP A 769 -1.07 -2.70 -5.44
CA TRP A 769 -1.36 -1.48 -6.19
C TRP A 769 -0.09 -1.04 -6.94
N ARG A 770 -0.23 -0.17 -7.94
CA ARG A 770 0.89 0.29 -8.76
C ARG A 770 1.06 1.78 -8.60
N ASP A 771 2.28 2.20 -8.32
CA ASP A 771 2.57 3.61 -8.22
C ASP A 771 2.41 4.27 -9.60
N ARG A 772 1.51 5.25 -9.73
CA ARG A 772 1.29 5.97 -11.00
C ARG A 772 2.44 6.89 -11.35
N THR A 773 3.30 7.21 -10.37
CA THR A 773 4.53 7.91 -10.69
C THR A 773 5.61 6.90 -11.16
N ALA A 774 5.59 5.67 -10.63
CA ALA A 774 6.36 4.44 -10.93
C ALA A 774 7.00 4.21 -12.32
N LEU A 775 8.30 4.49 -12.52
CA LEU A 775 9.09 4.17 -13.73
C LEU A 775 10.59 3.88 -13.44
N PRO A 776 11.10 2.64 -13.64
CA PRO A 776 10.33 1.46 -14.03
C PRO A 776 9.33 1.08 -12.93
N ALA A 777 8.30 0.32 -13.30
CA ALA A 777 7.10 0.15 -12.48
C ALA A 777 7.43 -0.41 -11.09
N MET A 778 6.70 0.05 -10.07
CA MET A 778 6.83 -0.39 -8.68
C MET A 778 5.47 -0.84 -8.14
N PHE A 779 5.43 -2.05 -7.57
CA PHE A 779 4.26 -2.55 -6.85
C PHE A 779 4.31 -2.19 -5.37
N GLY A 780 3.16 -1.78 -4.83
CA GLY A 780 2.94 -1.46 -3.42
C GLY A 780 1.92 -2.40 -2.76
N ASP A 781 2.01 -2.52 -1.44
CA ASP A 781 1.34 -3.48 -0.56
C ASP A 781 1.53 -4.96 -1.00
N PRO A 782 2.74 -5.40 -1.43
CA PRO A 782 2.94 -6.78 -1.86
C PRO A 782 2.89 -7.77 -0.68
N ASN A 783 3.28 -7.30 0.51
CA ASN A 783 3.18 -8.05 1.74
C ASN A 783 1.74 -8.25 2.22
N SER A 784 0.86 -7.26 2.04
CA SER A 784 -0.59 -7.46 2.21
C SER A 784 -1.21 -8.38 1.15
N ASN A 785 -0.55 -8.65 0.03
CA ASN A 785 -1.00 -9.63 -0.95
C ASN A 785 -0.54 -11.06 -0.61
N VAL A 786 0.74 -11.26 -0.31
CA VAL A 786 1.29 -12.58 0.09
C VAL A 786 0.68 -13.03 1.43
N GLY A 787 0.70 -12.14 2.42
CA GLY A 787 0.20 -12.45 3.76
C GLY A 787 -1.29 -12.80 3.75
N GLN A 788 -2.10 -12.04 3.01
CA GLN A 788 -3.54 -12.29 2.91
C GLN A 788 -3.87 -13.58 2.17
N ALA A 789 -3.16 -13.86 1.07
CA ALA A 789 -3.38 -15.08 0.30
C ALA A 789 -3.09 -16.32 1.16
N ALA A 790 -1.99 -16.32 1.91
CA ALA A 790 -1.63 -17.41 2.81
C ALA A 790 -2.62 -17.55 3.98
N TYR A 791 -2.92 -16.46 4.67
CA TYR A 791 -3.78 -16.46 5.86
C TYR A 791 -5.19 -16.99 5.56
N SER A 792 -5.84 -16.49 4.50
CA SER A 792 -7.16 -16.97 4.08
C SER A 792 -7.14 -18.41 3.58
N THR A 793 -6.04 -18.87 3.00
CA THR A 793 -5.87 -20.24 2.49
C THR A 793 -5.71 -21.25 3.63
N TYR A 794 -4.93 -20.92 4.65
CA TYR A 794 -4.88 -21.66 5.92
C TYR A 794 -6.24 -21.67 6.62
N LEU A 795 -6.91 -20.52 6.74
CA LEU A 795 -8.22 -20.42 7.38
C LEU A 795 -9.28 -21.29 6.66
N TYR A 796 -9.25 -21.34 5.32
CA TYR A 796 -10.03 -22.28 4.53
C TYR A 796 -9.68 -23.74 4.84
N ALA A 797 -8.39 -24.10 4.83
CA ALA A 797 -7.92 -25.46 5.12
C ALA A 797 -8.35 -25.95 6.51
N LYS A 798 -8.12 -25.13 7.53
CA LYS A 798 -8.41 -25.41 8.94
C LYS A 798 -9.87 -25.78 9.17
N TYR A 799 -10.82 -25.07 8.57
CA TYR A 799 -12.25 -25.39 8.74
C TYR A 799 -12.78 -26.46 7.77
N SER A 800 -12.24 -26.58 6.55
CA SER A 800 -12.72 -27.52 5.53
C SER A 800 -12.11 -28.93 5.57
N GLY A 801 -10.88 -29.06 6.07
CA GLY A 801 -10.09 -30.28 5.93
C GLY A 801 -9.52 -30.53 4.50
N ASP A 802 -9.69 -29.62 3.53
CA ASP A 802 -9.15 -29.77 2.16
C ASP A 802 -7.64 -29.48 2.07
N TRP A 803 -6.87 -30.21 2.88
CA TRP A 803 -5.40 -30.15 2.91
C TRP A 803 -4.76 -30.65 1.60
N ALA A 804 -5.49 -31.47 0.82
CA ALA A 804 -5.07 -31.89 -0.52
C ALA A 804 -5.01 -30.72 -1.51
N LEU A 805 -5.94 -29.75 -1.43
CA LEU A 805 -5.82 -28.50 -2.20
C LEU A 805 -4.60 -27.68 -1.77
N ILE A 806 -4.29 -27.65 -0.47
CA ILE A 806 -3.12 -26.90 0.04
C ILE A 806 -1.82 -27.53 -0.45
N GLU A 807 -1.69 -28.86 -0.41
CA GLU A 807 -0.51 -29.54 -0.96
C GLU A 807 -0.36 -29.29 -2.48
N LYS A 808 -1.45 -29.32 -3.24
CA LYS A 808 -1.42 -28.96 -4.68
C LYS A 808 -0.93 -27.52 -4.91
N LEU A 809 -1.31 -26.58 -4.03
CA LEU A 809 -0.93 -25.17 -4.15
C LEU A 809 0.43 -24.84 -3.51
N TRP A 810 0.99 -25.74 -2.68
CA TRP A 810 2.19 -25.48 -1.87
C TRP A 810 3.39 -24.88 -2.65
N PRO A 811 3.76 -25.37 -3.86
CA PRO A 811 4.86 -24.76 -4.62
C PRO A 811 4.58 -23.29 -4.99
N ARG A 812 3.32 -22.93 -5.23
CA ARG A 812 2.91 -21.55 -5.55
C ARG A 812 2.89 -20.67 -4.30
N ILE A 813 2.50 -21.23 -3.15
CA ILE A 813 2.57 -20.56 -1.85
C ILE A 813 4.03 -20.17 -1.57
N MET A 814 4.97 -21.11 -1.67
CA MET A 814 6.40 -20.86 -1.47
C MET A 814 7.03 -19.91 -2.51
N ASP A 815 6.61 -20.00 -3.79
CA ASP A 815 7.03 -19.04 -4.81
C ASP A 815 6.55 -17.60 -4.53
N THR A 816 5.38 -17.43 -3.90
CA THR A 816 4.91 -16.10 -3.47
C THR A 816 5.59 -15.60 -2.18
N LEU A 817 6.05 -16.51 -1.31
CA LEU A 817 6.81 -16.15 -0.11
C LEU A 817 8.16 -15.49 -0.44
N ARG A 818 8.79 -15.87 -1.56
CA ARG A 818 10.15 -15.47 -1.97
C ARG A 818 10.45 -13.97 -1.83
N ILE A 819 9.46 -13.10 -2.07
CA ILE A 819 9.64 -11.64 -1.95
C ILE A 819 9.97 -11.20 -0.50
N PHE A 820 9.56 -11.94 0.53
CA PHE A 820 9.91 -11.68 1.93
C PHE A 820 11.33 -12.12 2.30
N GLU A 821 12.02 -12.82 1.41
CA GLU A 821 13.41 -13.27 1.57
C GLU A 821 14.34 -12.34 0.78
N VAL A 822 13.98 -12.06 -0.48
CA VAL A 822 14.75 -11.21 -1.39
C VAL A 822 14.75 -9.73 -0.97
N LEU A 823 13.71 -9.27 -0.26
CA LEU A 823 13.52 -7.87 0.17
C LEU A 823 13.40 -7.75 1.71
N ASN A 824 14.34 -8.34 2.45
CA ASN A 824 14.32 -8.38 3.93
C ASN A 824 15.55 -7.68 4.54
N ASP A 825 15.31 -6.76 5.47
CA ASP A 825 16.37 -6.00 6.13
C ASP A 825 17.13 -6.78 7.23
N TRP A 826 18.37 -6.41 7.53
CA TRP A 826 19.12 -6.90 8.69
C TRP A 826 18.85 -6.08 9.97
N ALA A 827 18.69 -4.76 9.85
CA ALA A 827 18.65 -3.85 11.02
C ALA A 827 17.27 -3.79 11.70
N ILE A 828 16.20 -3.87 10.90
CA ILE A 828 14.80 -4.01 11.27
C ILE A 828 14.17 -5.09 10.38
N PRO A 829 14.37 -6.39 10.65
CA PRO A 829 13.86 -7.44 9.77
C PRO A 829 12.33 -7.35 9.60
N GLN A 830 11.91 -7.02 8.38
CA GLN A 830 10.56 -6.60 8.01
C GLN A 830 10.22 -7.12 6.61
N THR A 831 8.92 -7.17 6.34
CA THR A 831 8.42 -7.27 4.96
C THR A 831 8.26 -5.87 4.37
N THR A 832 8.40 -5.73 3.05
CA THR A 832 8.36 -4.41 2.41
C THR A 832 6.97 -4.00 1.96
N SER A 833 6.62 -2.72 2.14
CA SER A 833 5.38 -2.14 1.61
C SER A 833 5.45 -1.75 0.13
N ARG A 834 6.65 -1.69 -0.46
CA ARG A 834 6.86 -1.54 -1.91
C ARG A 834 8.11 -2.28 -2.35
N GLU A 835 8.23 -2.63 -3.63
CA GLU A 835 9.41 -3.38 -4.16
C GLU A 835 10.79 -2.74 -3.94
N ALA A 836 10.89 -1.49 -3.48
CA ALA A 836 12.14 -0.73 -3.35
C ALA A 836 12.26 0.17 -2.10
N THR A 837 11.13 0.58 -1.50
CA THR A 837 11.10 1.66 -0.49
C THR A 837 9.93 1.45 0.48
N LYS A 838 10.02 2.05 1.66
CA LYS A 838 9.09 1.94 2.79
C LYS A 838 8.95 0.50 3.29
N TYR A 839 9.71 0.17 4.34
CA TYR A 839 9.43 -1.02 5.14
C TYR A 839 8.05 -0.93 5.83
N GLY A 840 7.61 -2.07 6.38
CA GLY A 840 6.24 -2.26 6.82
C GLY A 840 5.73 -1.24 7.85
N SER A 841 4.45 -0.93 7.74
CA SER A 841 3.72 -0.14 8.73
C SER A 841 2.22 -0.39 8.68
N ILE A 842 1.53 0.02 9.73
CA ILE A 842 0.06 -0.03 9.87
C ILE A 842 -0.44 -1.48 9.77
N ASP A 843 -1.18 -1.84 8.74
CA ASP A 843 -1.70 -3.20 8.51
C ASP A 843 -0.65 -4.18 7.99
N MET A 844 0.34 -3.68 7.25
CA MET A 844 1.08 -4.51 6.29
C MET A 844 1.96 -5.53 7.00
N ASP A 845 2.64 -5.13 8.08
CA ASP A 845 3.36 -6.05 8.98
C ASP A 845 2.42 -6.97 9.78
N THR A 846 1.18 -6.53 10.06
CA THR A 846 0.17 -7.31 10.78
C THR A 846 -0.25 -8.53 9.96
N ILE A 847 -0.63 -8.31 8.69
CA ILE A 847 -1.04 -9.41 7.80
C ILE A 847 0.14 -10.21 7.27
N ALA A 848 1.30 -9.59 7.04
CA ALA A 848 2.49 -10.33 6.66
C ALA A 848 2.88 -11.35 7.73
N TYR A 849 2.91 -10.95 9.01
CA TYR A 849 3.19 -11.85 10.12
C TYR A 849 2.13 -12.96 10.24
N ALA A 850 0.83 -12.61 10.18
CA ALA A 850 -0.26 -13.58 10.22
C ALA A 850 -0.20 -14.61 9.06
N GLY A 851 0.15 -14.16 7.86
CA GLY A 851 0.33 -15.01 6.69
C GLY A 851 1.56 -15.92 6.76
N VAL A 852 2.68 -15.43 7.30
CA VAL A 852 3.88 -16.27 7.55
C VAL A 852 3.60 -17.30 8.66
N ALA A 853 2.89 -16.94 9.72
CA ALA A 853 2.44 -17.90 10.74
C ALA A 853 1.50 -18.97 10.16
N ALA A 854 0.58 -18.57 9.28
CA ALA A 854 -0.27 -19.48 8.52
C ALA A 854 0.55 -20.41 7.59
N MET A 855 1.60 -19.91 6.92
CA MET A 855 2.49 -20.76 6.12
C MET A 855 3.27 -21.76 6.98
N GLU A 856 3.81 -21.37 8.14
CA GLU A 856 4.52 -22.29 9.05
C GLU A 856 3.60 -23.43 9.48
N ARG A 857 2.37 -23.10 9.88
CA ARG A 857 1.36 -24.08 10.28
C ARG A 857 0.95 -25.00 9.12
N MET A 858 0.81 -24.47 7.89
CA MET A 858 0.56 -25.29 6.71
C MET A 858 1.74 -26.21 6.36
N ALA A 859 2.98 -25.75 6.50
CA ALA A 859 4.17 -26.57 6.28
C ALA A 859 4.24 -27.73 7.29
N GLU A 860 3.92 -27.47 8.56
CA GLU A 860 3.86 -28.47 9.63
C GLU A 860 2.84 -29.57 9.33
N VAL A 861 1.58 -29.21 9.01
CA VAL A 861 0.51 -30.17 8.70
C VAL A 861 0.79 -30.98 7.44
N LEU A 862 1.48 -30.38 6.45
CA LEU A 862 1.89 -31.06 5.21
C LEU A 862 3.22 -31.83 5.35
N GLY A 863 3.85 -31.86 6.53
CA GLY A 863 5.11 -32.57 6.77
C GLY A 863 6.31 -32.03 5.97
N LYS A 864 6.31 -30.73 5.64
CA LYS A 864 7.34 -30.07 4.83
C LYS A 864 8.44 -29.47 5.71
N THR A 865 9.20 -30.33 6.41
CA THR A 865 10.16 -29.92 7.46
C THR A 865 11.14 -28.83 7.03
N ASP A 866 11.74 -28.94 5.85
CA ASP A 866 12.67 -27.92 5.32
C ASP A 866 12.02 -26.54 5.13
N ASP A 867 10.77 -26.51 4.66
CA ASP A 867 10.02 -25.27 4.51
C ASP A 867 9.54 -24.75 5.88
N PHE A 868 9.13 -25.64 6.79
CA PHE A 868 8.76 -25.29 8.16
C PHE A 868 9.90 -24.59 8.90
N GLU A 869 11.12 -25.13 8.89
CA GLU A 869 12.29 -24.49 9.51
C GLU A 869 12.56 -23.10 8.91
N ARG A 870 12.54 -23.02 7.57
CA ARG A 870 12.72 -21.78 6.80
C ARG A 870 11.70 -20.70 7.16
N ILE A 871 10.41 -21.06 7.23
CA ILE A 871 9.33 -20.13 7.55
C ILE A 871 9.39 -19.74 9.04
N ALA A 872 9.71 -20.67 9.95
CA ALA A 872 9.86 -20.40 11.37
C ALA A 872 11.01 -19.41 11.67
N TYR A 873 12.14 -19.56 10.99
CA TYR A 873 13.24 -18.60 10.99
C TYR A 873 12.80 -17.21 10.51
N LEU A 874 12.15 -17.12 9.34
CA LEU A 874 11.62 -15.86 8.82
C LEU A 874 10.62 -15.21 9.81
N ARG A 875 9.70 -15.99 10.40
CA ARG A 875 8.73 -15.49 11.38
C ARG A 875 9.38 -14.97 12.65
N ALA A 876 10.37 -15.70 13.19
CA ALA A 876 11.14 -15.26 14.35
C ALA A 876 11.87 -13.94 14.07
N LYS A 877 12.38 -13.74 12.84
CA LYS A 877 12.97 -12.46 12.45
C LYS A 877 11.96 -11.30 12.43
N LEU A 878 10.82 -11.51 11.78
CA LEU A 878 9.74 -10.51 11.63
C LEU A 878 9.06 -10.12 12.95
N ALA A 879 9.12 -10.96 13.99
CA ALA A 879 8.43 -10.71 15.25
C ALA A 879 8.78 -9.36 15.91
N ALA A 880 10.03 -8.92 15.82
CA ALA A 880 10.48 -7.71 16.52
C ALA A 880 9.88 -6.42 15.92
N SER A 881 9.79 -6.32 14.60
CA SER A 881 9.21 -5.15 13.94
C SER A 881 7.69 -5.09 14.14
N THR A 882 7.00 -6.20 13.93
CA THR A 882 5.54 -6.29 14.09
C THR A 882 5.11 -6.04 15.53
N ALA A 883 5.84 -6.52 16.55
CA ALA A 883 5.50 -6.29 17.96
C ALA A 883 6.00 -4.94 18.51
N LEU A 884 7.31 -4.66 18.40
CA LEU A 884 7.93 -3.60 19.21
C LEU A 884 7.53 -2.18 18.77
N ARG A 885 6.98 -2.00 17.56
CA ARG A 885 6.38 -0.72 17.12
C ARG A 885 5.42 -0.10 18.14
N PHE A 886 4.62 -0.91 18.84
CA PHE A 886 3.71 -0.45 19.89
C PHE A 886 4.44 0.15 21.10
N ASN A 887 5.61 -0.37 21.48
CA ASN A 887 6.37 0.12 22.62
C ASN A 887 7.50 1.11 22.23
N PHE A 888 7.85 1.22 20.95
CA PHE A 888 9.01 1.97 20.47
C PHE A 888 8.97 3.48 20.77
N ALA A 889 7.78 4.05 20.97
CA ALA A 889 7.65 5.42 21.48
C ALA A 889 8.40 5.62 22.82
N ARG A 890 8.52 4.58 23.66
CA ARG A 890 9.28 4.60 24.93
C ARG A 890 10.80 4.65 24.75
N TYR A 891 11.33 4.29 23.58
CA TYR A 891 12.75 4.44 23.26
C TYR A 891 13.08 5.89 22.84
N LEU A 892 12.16 6.54 22.12
CA LEU A 892 12.28 7.93 21.67
C LEU A 892 11.93 8.94 22.77
N ASP A 893 10.99 8.60 23.66
CA ASP A 893 10.55 9.42 24.79
C ASP A 893 10.52 8.57 26.09
N PRO A 894 11.69 8.23 26.65
CA PRO A 894 11.78 7.39 27.86
C PRO A 894 11.22 8.06 29.11
N GLU A 895 11.15 9.40 29.13
CA GLU A 895 10.56 10.19 30.22
C GLU A 895 9.04 10.39 30.06
N LYS A 896 8.42 9.87 28.98
CA LYS A 896 6.98 9.98 28.68
C LYS A 896 6.46 11.43 28.64
N LYS A 897 7.27 12.38 28.17
CA LYS A 897 6.92 13.80 28.01
C LYS A 897 5.81 14.04 26.98
N SER A 898 5.65 13.13 26.03
CA SER A 898 4.69 13.16 24.93
C SER A 898 3.89 11.85 24.88
N PRO A 899 3.07 11.53 25.91
CA PRO A 899 2.46 10.21 26.11
C PRO A 899 1.39 9.82 25.07
N ARG A 900 1.08 10.72 24.12
CA ARG A 900 0.19 10.48 22.97
C ARG A 900 0.90 9.84 21.77
N LEU A 901 2.23 9.66 21.82
CA LEU A 901 3.00 9.06 20.73
C LEU A 901 2.80 7.54 20.71
N TYR A 902 2.68 6.98 19.50
CA TYR A 902 2.69 5.54 19.26
C TYR A 902 3.44 5.24 17.95
N GLY A 903 3.99 4.03 17.81
CA GLY A 903 4.59 3.58 16.54
C GLY A 903 3.60 2.73 15.74
N ALA A 904 3.47 3.04 14.45
CA ALA A 904 2.70 2.23 13.49
C ALA A 904 3.57 1.21 12.72
N GLY A 905 4.89 1.37 12.75
CA GLY A 905 5.86 0.54 12.02
C GLY A 905 7.21 1.25 11.87
N PHE A 906 8.00 0.84 10.89
CA PHE A 906 9.33 1.40 10.62
C PHE A 906 9.60 1.46 9.11
N ALA A 907 10.45 2.39 8.70
CA ALA A 907 10.92 2.58 7.33
C ALA A 907 12.42 2.88 7.30
N GLU A 908 12.98 2.93 6.09
CA GLU A 908 14.37 3.28 5.80
C GLU A 908 14.77 4.67 6.33
N ASP A 909 13.84 5.62 6.39
CA ASP A 909 14.07 6.97 6.92
C ASP A 909 13.80 7.08 8.44
N GLY A 910 13.36 6.00 9.09
CA GLY A 910 13.18 5.90 10.54
C GLY A 910 11.82 5.34 10.99
N PRO A 911 11.44 5.57 12.26
CA PRO A 911 10.25 4.98 12.86
C PRO A 911 8.98 5.74 12.47
N CYS A 912 7.92 4.99 12.11
CA CYS A 912 6.63 5.54 11.71
C CYS A 912 5.82 5.98 12.94
N ILE A 913 6.24 7.07 13.57
CA ILE A 913 5.64 7.60 14.81
C ILE A 913 4.43 8.49 14.52
N GLU A 914 3.33 8.14 15.16
CA GLU A 914 2.03 8.80 15.09
C GLU A 914 1.68 9.53 16.41
N VAL A 915 0.58 10.27 16.44
CA VAL A 915 0.09 11.01 17.61
C VAL A 915 -1.41 10.78 17.76
N ALA A 916 -1.78 10.12 18.85
CA ALA A 916 -3.15 9.92 19.27
C ALA A 916 -3.83 11.26 19.59
N LYS A 917 -5.07 11.39 19.10
CA LYS A 917 -5.96 12.53 19.33
C LYS A 917 -7.38 12.00 19.25
N SER A 918 -8.29 12.58 20.01
CA SER A 918 -9.71 12.34 19.79
C SER A 918 -10.20 12.89 18.44
N ASN A 919 -11.31 12.35 17.95
CA ASN A 919 -11.94 12.63 16.65
C ASN A 919 -11.01 12.37 15.45
N SER A 920 -10.04 11.49 15.61
CA SER A 920 -8.92 11.32 14.68
C SER A 920 -9.07 10.09 13.80
N ALA A 921 -10.15 10.05 13.01
CA ALA A 921 -10.46 9.12 11.91
C ALA A 921 -9.32 8.15 11.51
N SER A 922 -8.30 8.66 10.84
CA SER A 922 -7.14 7.90 10.35
C SER A 922 -6.23 7.32 11.43
N GLY A 923 -6.01 8.03 12.54
CA GLY A 923 -5.21 7.53 13.65
C GLY A 923 -5.87 6.34 14.36
N LEU A 924 -7.20 6.37 14.46
CA LEU A 924 -8.03 5.27 14.96
C LEU A 924 -8.01 4.07 14.01
N ASP A 925 -8.14 4.33 12.71
CA ASP A 925 -8.03 3.31 11.67
C ASP A 925 -6.65 2.64 11.70
N HIS A 926 -5.57 3.44 11.69
CA HIS A 926 -4.19 2.96 11.71
C HIS A 926 -3.86 2.11 12.96
N ILE A 927 -4.30 2.53 14.15
CA ILE A 927 -3.98 1.80 15.38
C ILE A 927 -4.77 0.49 15.51
N ALA A 928 -6.01 0.44 15.00
CA ALA A 928 -6.75 -0.79 14.84
C ALA A 928 -6.10 -1.69 13.77
N MET A 929 -5.59 -1.13 12.68
CA MET A 929 -4.87 -1.88 11.62
C MET A 929 -3.53 -2.46 12.08
N CYS A 930 -2.88 -1.87 13.08
CA CYS A 930 -1.74 -2.49 13.76
C CYS A 930 -2.14 -3.76 14.54
N LEU A 931 -3.43 -3.98 14.82
CA LEU A 931 -3.97 -5.17 15.49
C LEU A 931 -4.68 -6.14 14.52
N SER A 932 -5.29 -5.65 13.44
CA SER A 932 -6.11 -6.46 12.52
C SER A 932 -5.99 -6.05 11.04
N TRP A 933 -6.33 -6.96 10.12
CA TRP A 933 -6.42 -6.62 8.68
C TRP A 933 -7.74 -7.07 8.07
N THR A 934 -7.96 -8.38 7.87
CA THR A 934 -9.25 -8.95 7.40
C THR A 934 -10.16 -9.37 8.55
N GLY A 935 -10.63 -8.39 9.32
CA GLY A 935 -11.35 -8.65 10.57
C GLY A 935 -10.42 -9.08 11.69
N GLU A 936 -11.00 -9.49 12.82
CA GLU A 936 -10.32 -9.67 14.10
C GLU A 936 -9.57 -11.01 14.21
N MET A 937 -8.38 -11.08 13.61
CA MET A 937 -7.52 -12.26 13.51
C MET A 937 -7.01 -12.73 14.89
N PRO A 938 -7.48 -13.89 15.42
CA PRO A 938 -7.08 -14.42 16.74
C PRO A 938 -5.57 -14.50 16.96
N GLU A 939 -4.86 -14.95 15.92
CA GLU A 939 -3.42 -15.21 15.89
C GLU A 939 -2.61 -13.98 16.27
N MET A 940 -3.05 -12.79 15.84
CA MET A 940 -2.35 -11.53 16.11
C MET A 940 -2.56 -11.05 17.55
N PHE A 941 -3.74 -11.24 18.12
CA PHE A 941 -3.94 -10.93 19.54
C PHE A 941 -3.06 -11.85 20.41
N GLY A 942 -3.08 -13.16 20.16
CA GLY A 942 -2.21 -14.13 20.82
C GLY A 942 -0.72 -13.77 20.70
N PHE A 943 -0.26 -13.46 19.49
CA PHE A 943 1.10 -12.97 19.24
C PHE A 943 1.45 -11.72 20.07
N TYR A 944 0.57 -10.71 20.12
CA TYR A 944 0.84 -9.50 20.90
C TYR A 944 0.84 -9.74 22.40
N PHE A 945 -0.01 -10.63 22.94
CA PHE A 945 0.08 -11.02 24.34
C PHE A 945 1.40 -11.74 24.64
N ASN A 946 1.87 -12.62 23.75
CA ASN A 946 3.11 -13.37 23.95
C ASN A 946 4.37 -12.49 23.78
N ALA A 947 4.38 -11.52 22.86
CA ALA A 947 5.52 -10.64 22.64
C ALA A 947 5.55 -9.41 23.59
N LEU A 948 4.39 -8.81 23.89
CA LEU A 948 4.28 -7.56 24.66
C LEU A 948 3.80 -7.76 26.10
N GLY A 949 3.17 -8.89 26.42
CA GLY A 949 2.62 -9.22 27.74
C GLY A 949 1.19 -8.73 27.95
N ALA A 950 0.40 -9.50 28.70
CA ALA A 950 -0.99 -9.16 29.03
C ALA A 950 -1.13 -7.78 29.69
N ASP A 951 -0.24 -7.44 30.63
CA ASP A 951 -0.26 -6.14 31.32
C ASP A 951 -0.04 -4.95 30.38
N PHE A 952 0.87 -5.08 29.41
CA PHE A 952 1.08 -4.04 28.39
C PHE A 952 -0.18 -3.84 27.55
N MET A 953 -0.84 -4.93 27.14
CA MET A 953 -2.05 -4.87 26.33
C MET A 953 -3.25 -4.34 27.13
N ARG A 954 -3.34 -4.65 28.43
CA ARG A 954 -4.32 -4.06 29.35
C ARG A 954 -4.10 -2.56 29.51
N ASP A 955 -2.87 -2.12 29.83
CA ASP A 955 -2.49 -0.70 29.91
C ASP A 955 -2.79 0.04 28.60
N PHE A 956 -2.50 -0.60 27.46
CA PHE A 956 -2.74 -0.03 26.15
C PHE A 956 -4.23 0.18 25.87
N GLN A 957 -5.08 -0.81 26.12
CA GLN A 957 -6.53 -0.67 25.92
C GLN A 957 -7.19 0.22 26.98
N ALA A 958 -6.80 0.14 28.26
CA ALA A 958 -7.45 0.84 29.37
C ALA A 958 -6.94 2.28 29.57
N VAL A 959 -5.65 2.55 29.36
CA VAL A 959 -5.05 3.87 29.56
C VAL A 959 -4.87 4.58 28.23
N PHE A 960 -4.14 4.01 27.28
CA PHE A 960 -3.78 4.72 26.05
C PHE A 960 -5.00 4.97 25.14
N MET A 961 -5.78 3.93 24.83
CA MET A 961 -6.96 4.06 23.97
C MET A 961 -8.06 4.92 24.60
N ASP A 962 -8.51 4.60 25.83
CA ASP A 962 -9.60 5.35 26.45
C ASP A 962 -9.22 6.80 26.85
N THR A 963 -7.94 7.15 27.04
CA THR A 963 -7.51 8.54 27.34
C THR A 963 -7.21 9.38 26.09
N TYR A 964 -6.52 8.83 25.08
CA TYR A 964 -6.00 9.62 23.94
C TYR A 964 -6.73 9.38 22.61
N PHE A 965 -7.54 8.33 22.56
CA PHE A 965 -8.41 7.93 21.46
C PHE A 965 -9.84 7.64 21.99
N SER A 966 -10.31 8.44 22.95
CA SER A 966 -11.53 8.21 23.74
C SER A 966 -12.80 7.90 22.93
N ASP A 967 -12.88 8.41 21.69
CA ASP A 967 -13.94 8.22 20.71
C ASP A 967 -13.81 6.94 19.84
N TRP A 968 -12.89 6.02 20.13
CA TRP A 968 -12.67 4.80 19.34
C TRP A 968 -13.92 3.91 19.18
N ARG A 969 -14.91 4.06 20.07
CA ARG A 969 -16.23 3.40 20.00
C ARG A 969 -17.16 3.97 18.92
N GLU A 970 -16.98 5.25 18.61
CA GLU A 970 -17.80 6.04 17.69
C GLU A 970 -16.97 6.51 16.47
N MET A 971 -16.04 5.65 16.01
CA MET A 971 -15.11 5.94 14.91
C MET A 971 -15.82 6.55 13.68
N PRO A 972 -15.42 7.74 13.21
CA PRO A 972 -16.15 8.45 12.14
C PRO A 972 -15.92 7.85 10.74
N THR A 973 -14.90 7.00 10.58
CA THR A 973 -14.53 6.30 9.34
C THR A 973 -14.22 4.85 9.67
N ASN A 974 -14.46 3.93 8.73
CA ASN A 974 -14.25 2.48 8.91
C ASN A 974 -14.77 1.92 10.25
N PRO A 975 -16.02 2.22 10.69
CA PRO A 975 -16.47 1.92 12.05
C PRO A 975 -16.57 0.42 12.37
N SER A 976 -16.35 -0.48 11.42
CA SER A 976 -16.09 -1.90 11.72
C SER A 976 -14.79 -2.11 12.51
N ARG A 977 -13.76 -1.28 12.34
CA ARG A 977 -12.47 -1.38 13.06
C ARG A 977 -12.58 -1.22 14.57
N THR A 978 -13.65 -0.58 15.07
CA THR A 978 -13.99 -0.58 16.50
C THR A 978 -14.10 -2.01 17.06
N ALA A 979 -14.58 -2.98 16.27
CA ALA A 979 -14.66 -4.38 16.66
C ALA A 979 -13.28 -4.99 16.98
N THR A 980 -12.19 -4.48 16.41
CA THR A 980 -10.82 -4.92 16.73
C THR A 980 -10.38 -4.54 18.14
N HIS A 981 -10.78 -3.38 18.64
CA HIS A 981 -10.53 -2.99 20.03
C HIS A 981 -11.44 -3.73 21.01
N ILE A 982 -12.69 -4.01 20.61
CA ILE A 982 -13.59 -4.89 21.38
C ILE A 982 -13.00 -6.30 21.49
N ALA A 983 -12.54 -6.89 20.39
CA ALA A 983 -11.90 -8.21 20.40
C ALA A 983 -10.65 -8.23 21.31
N ALA A 984 -9.75 -7.26 21.17
CA ALA A 984 -8.56 -7.14 22.01
C ALA A 984 -8.89 -7.07 23.52
N ARG A 985 -10.04 -6.49 23.89
CA ARG A 985 -10.57 -6.48 25.26
C ARG A 985 -11.20 -7.83 25.65
N SER A 986 -11.92 -8.48 24.76
CA SER A 986 -12.51 -9.81 24.99
C SER A 986 -11.46 -10.91 25.22
N TYR A 987 -10.29 -10.82 24.57
CA TYR A 987 -9.17 -11.73 24.85
C TYR A 987 -8.46 -11.47 26.19
N LEU A 988 -8.61 -10.29 26.81
CA LEU A 988 -8.06 -10.01 28.14
C LEU A 988 -8.95 -10.70 29.21
N PRO A 989 -8.48 -11.73 29.93
CA PRO A 989 -9.35 -12.61 30.72
C PRO A 989 -9.91 -11.96 31.98
N ASP A 990 -9.21 -10.94 32.49
CA ASP A 990 -9.62 -10.14 33.64
C ASP A 990 -10.32 -8.83 33.25
N TRP A 991 -10.56 -8.61 31.95
CA TRP A 991 -11.35 -7.47 31.49
C TRP A 991 -12.81 -7.64 31.93
N PRO A 992 -13.52 -6.58 32.40
CA PRO A 992 -14.91 -6.75 32.80
C PRO A 992 -15.83 -7.07 31.62
N ALA A 993 -16.48 -8.24 31.62
CA ALA A 993 -17.49 -8.64 30.64
C ALA A 993 -18.59 -7.57 30.42
N ALA A 994 -19.05 -6.94 31.51
CA ALA A 994 -20.02 -5.84 31.46
C ALA A 994 -19.50 -4.61 30.68
N LYS A 995 -18.18 -4.37 30.66
CA LYS A 995 -17.58 -3.28 29.88
C LYS A 995 -17.48 -3.63 28.39
N ILE A 996 -17.21 -4.89 28.05
CA ILE A 996 -17.29 -5.37 26.65
C ILE A 996 -18.73 -5.21 26.13
N GLN A 997 -19.74 -5.57 26.94
CA GLN A 997 -21.15 -5.36 26.62
C GLN A 997 -21.49 -3.88 26.41
N GLU A 998 -20.98 -2.98 27.26
CA GLU A 998 -21.15 -1.53 27.10
C GLU A 998 -20.50 -1.02 25.80
N ASP A 999 -19.23 -1.39 25.54
CA ASP A 999 -18.48 -0.99 24.35
C ASP A 999 -19.18 -1.46 23.05
N ILE A 1000 -19.71 -2.69 23.04
CA ILE A 1000 -20.54 -3.25 21.93
C ILE A 1000 -21.85 -2.49 21.77
N THR A 1001 -22.53 -2.14 22.87
CA THR A 1001 -23.81 -1.43 22.83
C THR A 1001 -23.65 -0.03 22.22
N ILE A 1002 -22.56 0.67 22.54
CA ILE A 1002 -22.20 1.97 21.94
C ILE A 1002 -21.88 1.79 20.44
N TRP A 1003 -21.05 0.80 20.10
CA TRP A 1003 -20.68 0.50 18.71
C TRP A 1003 -21.89 0.17 17.81
N LEU A 1004 -22.79 -0.71 18.26
CA LEU A 1004 -24.00 -1.10 17.53
C LEU A 1004 -24.93 0.09 17.28
N LYS A 1005 -25.12 0.93 18.30
CA LYS A 1005 -25.87 2.19 18.21
C LYS A 1005 -25.24 3.15 17.19
N HIS A 1006 -23.92 3.30 17.19
CA HIS A 1006 -23.17 4.16 16.25
C HIS A 1006 -23.32 3.68 14.80
N ILE A 1007 -23.14 2.38 14.53
CA ILE A 1007 -23.34 1.80 13.19
C ILE A 1007 -24.82 1.57 12.82
N LYS A 1008 -25.75 2.01 13.68
CA LYS A 1008 -27.22 1.96 13.49
C LYS A 1008 -27.74 0.53 13.23
N ARG A 1009 -27.27 -0.44 14.02
CA ARG A 1009 -27.71 -1.84 13.98
C ARG A 1009 -28.14 -2.32 15.37
N THR A 1010 -29.01 -3.33 15.39
CA THR A 1010 -29.40 -4.07 16.61
C THR A 1010 -28.50 -5.29 16.87
N ALA A 1011 -27.80 -5.78 15.85
CA ALA A 1011 -26.89 -6.92 15.93
C ALA A 1011 -25.61 -6.67 15.11
N PRO A 1012 -24.49 -7.34 15.44
CA PRO A 1012 -23.27 -7.32 14.64
C PRO A 1012 -23.48 -7.70 13.17
N LYS A 1013 -22.42 -7.60 12.36
CA LYS A 1013 -22.34 -8.21 11.03
C LYS A 1013 -21.49 -9.48 11.10
N TYR A 1014 -21.70 -10.41 10.17
CA TYR A 1014 -20.84 -11.59 10.04
C TYR A 1014 -19.38 -11.24 9.67
N ASP A 1015 -19.12 -10.06 9.08
CA ASP A 1015 -17.75 -9.59 8.79
C ASP A 1015 -16.96 -9.10 10.02
N ALA A 1016 -17.53 -9.23 11.23
CA ALA A 1016 -16.87 -9.08 12.53
C ALA A 1016 -16.77 -10.43 13.30
N GLY A 1017 -16.71 -11.56 12.59
CA GLY A 1017 -16.78 -12.92 13.15
C GLY A 1017 -15.78 -13.19 14.28
N GLY A 1018 -14.53 -12.75 14.13
CA GLY A 1018 -13.49 -12.94 15.15
C GLY A 1018 -13.77 -12.19 16.47
N MET A 1019 -14.37 -11.00 16.40
CA MET A 1019 -14.80 -10.24 17.58
C MET A 1019 -15.96 -10.94 18.29
N ILE A 1020 -16.95 -11.42 17.52
CA ILE A 1020 -18.13 -12.09 18.07
C ILE A 1020 -17.73 -13.39 18.79
N GLY A 1021 -16.80 -14.15 18.23
CA GLY A 1021 -16.25 -15.35 18.87
C GLY A 1021 -15.51 -15.01 20.17
N ALA A 1022 -14.60 -14.03 20.14
CA ALA A 1022 -13.87 -13.62 21.34
C ALA A 1022 -14.81 -13.11 22.45
N TRP A 1023 -15.85 -12.33 22.09
CA TRP A 1023 -16.87 -11.87 23.03
C TRP A 1023 -17.70 -13.02 23.61
N SER A 1024 -18.17 -13.97 22.80
CA SER A 1024 -18.95 -15.10 23.31
C SER A 1024 -18.12 -16.05 24.18
N GLY A 1025 -16.83 -16.24 23.88
CA GLY A 1025 -15.91 -17.06 24.66
C GLY A 1025 -15.38 -16.42 25.95
N HIS A 1026 -15.47 -15.09 26.09
CA HIS A 1026 -14.83 -14.33 27.16
C HIS A 1026 -15.11 -14.89 28.58
N ASP A 1027 -16.38 -15.05 28.95
CA ASP A 1027 -16.75 -15.53 30.31
C ASP A 1027 -16.30 -16.97 30.61
N THR A 1028 -16.09 -17.78 29.58
CA THR A 1028 -15.78 -19.21 29.71
C THR A 1028 -14.28 -19.45 29.75
N GLY A 1029 -13.50 -18.62 29.05
CA GLY A 1029 -12.08 -18.82 28.82
C GLY A 1029 -11.74 -20.07 28.00
N VAL A 1030 -12.74 -20.68 27.34
CA VAL A 1030 -12.59 -21.92 26.57
C VAL A 1030 -12.47 -21.62 25.09
N SER A 1031 -11.39 -22.07 24.44
CA SER A 1031 -11.19 -21.96 23.00
C SER A 1031 -10.47 -23.18 22.41
N LEU A 1032 -10.84 -23.52 21.18
CA LEU A 1032 -10.17 -24.51 20.35
C LEU A 1032 -9.02 -23.84 19.61
N ILE A 1033 -7.83 -24.46 19.64
CA ILE A 1033 -6.58 -23.92 19.07
C ILE A 1033 -6.23 -24.66 17.77
N ASN A 1034 -6.31 -25.99 17.82
CA ASN A 1034 -5.88 -26.87 16.74
C ASN A 1034 -6.75 -28.12 16.69
N TRP A 1035 -7.01 -28.64 15.49
CA TRP A 1035 -7.72 -29.88 15.25
C TRP A 1035 -7.28 -30.51 13.91
N GLU A 1036 -6.12 -30.10 13.40
CA GLU A 1036 -5.71 -30.37 12.03
C GLU A 1036 -5.06 -31.76 11.92
N PRO A 1037 -5.26 -32.49 10.81
CA PRO A 1037 -5.87 -32.07 9.54
C PRO A 1037 -7.40 -32.25 9.46
N ALA A 1038 -8.12 -32.45 10.57
CA ALA A 1038 -9.56 -32.76 10.52
C ALA A 1038 -10.43 -31.60 10.00
N ARG A 1039 -11.58 -31.97 9.40
CA ARG A 1039 -12.65 -31.04 9.05
C ARG A 1039 -13.49 -30.69 10.28
N PHE A 1040 -13.91 -29.44 10.40
CA PHE A 1040 -14.69 -28.95 11.54
C PHE A 1040 -16.21 -29.04 11.30
N VAL A 1041 -16.95 -29.69 12.20
CA VAL A 1041 -18.42 -29.90 12.09
C VAL A 1041 -19.20 -29.03 13.08
N SER A 1042 -18.85 -29.03 14.36
CA SER A 1042 -19.45 -28.13 15.35
C SER A 1042 -18.55 -27.95 16.58
N SER A 1043 -18.85 -26.91 17.37
CA SER A 1043 -18.49 -26.91 18.78
C SER A 1043 -19.51 -26.12 19.61
N ASP A 1044 -19.91 -26.66 20.75
CA ASP A 1044 -20.96 -26.14 21.62
C ASP A 1044 -20.50 -26.17 23.08
N TRP A 1045 -20.72 -25.08 23.80
CA TRP A 1045 -20.42 -24.96 25.24
C TRP A 1045 -21.70 -24.93 26.06
N ILE A 1046 -21.84 -25.89 26.96
CA ILE A 1046 -23.02 -26.07 27.81
C ILE A 1046 -22.68 -25.59 29.22
N GLN A 1047 -22.96 -24.31 29.48
CA GLN A 1047 -22.56 -23.57 30.68
C GLN A 1047 -22.93 -24.26 32.00
N ASN A 1048 -24.15 -24.80 32.11
CA ASN A 1048 -24.66 -25.45 33.33
C ASN A 1048 -23.95 -26.78 33.64
N GLU A 1049 -23.49 -27.49 32.61
CA GLU A 1049 -22.78 -28.78 32.74
C GLU A 1049 -21.26 -28.61 32.70
N ARG A 1050 -20.75 -27.39 32.43
CA ARG A 1050 -19.33 -27.08 32.23
C ARG A 1050 -18.69 -28.04 31.21
N ARG A 1051 -19.42 -28.26 30.12
CA ARG A 1051 -19.17 -29.29 29.12
C ARG A 1051 -19.00 -28.67 27.74
N LEU A 1052 -17.88 -29.00 27.10
CA LEU A 1052 -17.59 -28.69 25.71
C LEU A 1052 -17.90 -29.92 24.86
N VAL A 1053 -18.71 -29.75 23.82
CA VAL A 1053 -18.92 -30.75 22.77
C VAL A 1053 -18.26 -30.22 21.50
N VAL A 1054 -17.55 -31.08 20.77
CA VAL A 1054 -16.90 -30.77 19.49
C VAL A 1054 -17.16 -31.93 18.54
N ASP A 1055 -17.43 -31.66 17.27
CA ASP A 1055 -17.52 -32.68 16.22
C ASP A 1055 -16.54 -32.38 15.09
N LEU A 1056 -15.75 -33.38 14.72
CA LEU A 1056 -14.58 -33.30 13.83
C LEU A 1056 -14.51 -34.54 12.94
N VAL A 1057 -14.19 -34.39 11.65
CA VAL A 1057 -14.11 -35.52 10.70
C VAL A 1057 -12.68 -35.70 10.18
N ASN A 1058 -12.10 -36.87 10.47
CA ASN A 1058 -10.81 -37.36 9.96
C ASN A 1058 -10.74 -38.88 10.20
N ASP A 1059 -10.35 -39.68 9.20
CA ASP A 1059 -10.24 -41.14 9.33
C ASP A 1059 -8.88 -41.59 9.93
N LYS A 1060 -7.96 -40.64 10.16
CA LYS A 1060 -6.62 -40.88 10.71
C LYS A 1060 -6.48 -40.28 12.12
N PRO A 1061 -5.51 -40.76 12.93
CA PRO A 1061 -5.17 -40.13 14.18
C PRO A 1061 -4.70 -38.67 14.01
N PHE A 1062 -5.01 -37.81 14.98
CA PHE A 1062 -4.59 -36.40 15.03
C PHE A 1062 -4.69 -35.84 16.46
N VAL A 1063 -4.30 -34.58 16.66
CA VAL A 1063 -4.36 -33.90 17.96
C VAL A 1063 -5.43 -32.81 17.95
N LEU A 1064 -6.32 -32.81 18.94
CA LEU A 1064 -7.17 -31.68 19.30
C LEU A 1064 -6.48 -30.87 20.40
N GLU A 1065 -6.12 -29.62 20.12
CA GLU A 1065 -5.53 -28.70 21.10
C GLU A 1065 -6.54 -27.62 21.49
N PHE A 1066 -6.65 -27.35 22.79
CA PHE A 1066 -7.60 -26.38 23.33
C PHE A 1066 -7.07 -25.73 24.61
N ALA A 1067 -7.55 -24.51 24.87
CA ALA A 1067 -7.30 -23.77 26.08
C ALA A 1067 -8.56 -23.73 26.96
N ALA A 1068 -8.40 -23.87 28.28
CA ALA A 1068 -9.48 -23.70 29.26
C ALA A 1068 -8.95 -23.27 30.63
N PRO A 1069 -9.68 -22.51 31.45
CA PRO A 1069 -9.23 -22.07 32.78
C PRO A 1069 -9.31 -23.16 33.86
N ARG A 1070 -9.82 -24.35 33.53
CA ARG A 1070 -10.18 -25.42 34.48
C ARG A 1070 -9.47 -26.72 34.13
N ARG A 1071 -9.42 -27.65 35.10
CA ARG A 1071 -8.99 -29.03 34.86
C ARG A 1071 -10.07 -29.76 34.05
N VAL A 1072 -9.65 -30.60 33.11
CA VAL A 1072 -10.52 -31.60 32.49
C VAL A 1072 -10.78 -32.71 33.52
N ASP A 1073 -12.02 -33.19 33.57
CA ASP A 1073 -12.49 -34.24 34.46
C ASP A 1073 -12.70 -35.56 33.69
N SER A 1074 -13.37 -35.50 32.54
CA SER A 1074 -13.60 -36.64 31.65
C SER A 1074 -13.59 -36.24 30.17
N VAL A 1075 -13.19 -37.18 29.30
CA VAL A 1075 -13.25 -37.04 27.85
C VAL A 1075 -13.88 -38.29 27.24
N LEU A 1076 -14.89 -38.10 26.39
CA LEU A 1076 -15.53 -39.15 25.59
C LEU A 1076 -15.29 -38.88 24.09
N LEU A 1077 -15.20 -39.93 23.29
CA LEU A 1077 -15.27 -39.92 21.82
C LEU A 1077 -16.40 -40.86 21.41
N ASP A 1078 -17.41 -40.36 20.70
CA ASP A 1078 -18.65 -41.08 20.37
C ASP A 1078 -19.24 -41.79 21.61
N ASP A 1079 -19.41 -41.00 22.68
CA ASP A 1079 -19.91 -41.39 24.00
C ASP A 1079 -19.08 -42.51 24.71
N THR A 1080 -17.93 -42.89 24.15
CA THR A 1080 -16.98 -43.88 24.71
C THR A 1080 -15.82 -43.18 25.42
N PRO A 1081 -15.48 -43.51 26.69
CA PRO A 1081 -14.38 -42.86 27.41
C PRO A 1081 -13.01 -43.05 26.76
N LEU A 1082 -12.23 -41.96 26.64
CA LEU A 1082 -10.81 -42.01 26.30
C LEU A 1082 -9.96 -42.21 27.57
N PRO A 1083 -8.81 -42.92 27.48
CA PRO A 1083 -7.92 -43.07 28.63
C PRO A 1083 -7.27 -41.74 29.00
N ALA A 1084 -6.96 -41.53 30.27
CA ALA A 1084 -6.32 -40.29 30.74
C ALA A 1084 -4.96 -40.02 30.06
N SER A 1085 -4.26 -41.06 29.60
CA SER A 1085 -3.03 -40.97 28.81
C SER A 1085 -3.21 -40.45 27.37
N ALA A 1086 -4.44 -40.18 26.93
CA ALA A 1086 -4.70 -39.47 25.68
C ALA A 1086 -4.66 -37.95 25.86
N LEU A 1087 -4.66 -37.42 27.09
CA LEU A 1087 -4.72 -35.99 27.38
C LEU A 1087 -3.42 -35.48 28.01
N ASP A 1088 -2.54 -34.94 27.18
CA ASP A 1088 -1.34 -34.25 27.65
C ASP A 1088 -1.66 -32.81 28.10
N LYS A 1089 -1.04 -32.40 29.20
CA LYS A 1089 -1.07 -31.01 29.69
C LYS A 1089 0.32 -30.39 29.53
N THR A 1090 0.51 -29.57 28.52
CA THR A 1090 1.76 -28.82 28.32
C THR A 1090 1.77 -27.51 29.15
N PRO A 1091 2.95 -26.90 29.35
CA PRO A 1091 3.04 -25.47 29.68
C PRO A 1091 2.27 -24.60 28.67
N ALA A 1092 1.93 -23.37 29.08
CA ALA A 1092 1.10 -22.44 28.33
C ALA A 1092 1.81 -21.73 27.16
N LEU A 1093 2.83 -22.35 26.55
CA LEU A 1093 3.63 -21.78 25.45
C LEU A 1093 2.78 -21.39 24.23
N ASN A 1094 1.69 -22.13 23.97
CA ASN A 1094 0.73 -21.88 22.88
C ASN A 1094 -0.54 -21.12 23.31
N ALA A 1095 -0.64 -20.63 24.55
CA ALA A 1095 -1.91 -20.09 25.04
C ALA A 1095 -2.15 -18.65 24.55
N ALA A 1096 -3.35 -18.39 24.00
CA ALA A 1096 -3.84 -17.03 23.76
C ALA A 1096 -4.11 -16.23 25.05
N ASN A 1097 -4.08 -16.92 26.20
CA ASN A 1097 -4.29 -16.41 27.55
C ASN A 1097 -3.27 -17.11 28.49
N PRO A 1098 -2.28 -16.40 29.06
CA PRO A 1098 -1.27 -16.99 29.96
C PRO A 1098 -1.82 -17.65 31.24
N ALA A 1099 -3.07 -17.35 31.64
CA ALA A 1099 -3.75 -17.96 32.78
C ALA A 1099 -4.60 -19.20 32.41
N ALA A 1100 -4.75 -19.52 31.12
CA ALA A 1100 -5.45 -20.73 30.68
C ALA A 1100 -4.52 -21.95 30.71
N LEU A 1101 -5.09 -23.12 31.00
CA LEU A 1101 -4.41 -24.40 30.87
C LEU A 1101 -4.51 -24.85 29.40
N HIS A 1102 -3.37 -25.21 28.81
CA HIS A 1102 -3.28 -25.77 27.47
C HIS A 1102 -3.36 -27.30 27.52
N TYR A 1103 -4.16 -27.88 26.64
CA TYR A 1103 -4.39 -29.32 26.53
C TYR A 1103 -4.11 -29.81 25.12
N ARG A 1104 -3.52 -31.00 25.00
CA ARG A 1104 -3.34 -31.72 23.74
C ARG A 1104 -4.00 -33.09 23.89
N LEU A 1105 -5.10 -33.30 23.18
CA LEU A 1105 -5.87 -34.56 23.20
C LEU A 1105 -5.54 -35.38 21.95
N GLN A 1106 -4.91 -36.53 22.16
CA GLN A 1106 -4.64 -37.53 21.14
C GLN A 1106 -5.95 -38.22 20.74
N LEU A 1107 -6.37 -38.07 19.48
CA LEU A 1107 -7.58 -38.69 18.94
C LEU A 1107 -7.20 -39.78 17.91
N PRO A 1108 -7.75 -41.01 18.00
CA PRO A 1108 -7.47 -42.07 17.03
C PRO A 1108 -8.14 -41.85 15.67
N ARG A 1109 -9.22 -41.07 15.66
CA ARG A 1109 -10.00 -40.60 14.50
C ARG A 1109 -10.90 -39.44 14.93
N GLY A 1110 -11.56 -38.80 13.98
CA GLY A 1110 -12.66 -37.87 14.21
C GLY A 1110 -13.93 -38.57 14.71
N GLY A 1111 -14.86 -37.79 15.23
CA GLY A 1111 -16.13 -38.16 15.85
C GLY A 1111 -16.61 -37.06 16.79
N LYS A 1112 -17.66 -37.34 17.56
CA LYS A 1112 -18.22 -36.44 18.58
C LYS A 1112 -17.39 -36.53 19.86
N ILE A 1113 -16.52 -35.55 20.10
CA ILE A 1113 -15.75 -35.40 21.35
C ILE A 1113 -16.58 -34.66 22.38
N THR A 1114 -16.63 -35.19 23.61
CA THR A 1114 -17.28 -34.54 24.76
C THR A 1114 -16.27 -34.39 25.90
N ILE A 1115 -16.02 -33.15 26.34
CA ILE A 1115 -15.03 -32.81 27.37
C ILE A 1115 -15.76 -32.14 28.54
N THR A 1116 -15.69 -32.74 29.72
CA THR A 1116 -16.27 -32.19 30.97
C THR A 1116 -15.16 -31.54 31.78
N PHE A 1117 -15.43 -30.35 32.33
CA PHE A 1117 -14.47 -29.60 33.15
C PHE A 1117 -14.84 -29.60 34.64
N HIS A 1118 -13.82 -29.65 35.49
CA HIS A 1118 -13.95 -29.69 36.94
C HIS A 1118 -14.78 -28.51 37.49
N PRO A 1119 -15.59 -28.72 38.55
CA PRO A 1119 -16.36 -27.69 39.24
C PRO A 1119 -15.57 -26.48 39.77
#